data_AF-A0A0G4GQB8-F1
#
_entry.id   AF-A0A0G4GQB8-F1
#
_cell.length_a   1.000
_cell.length_b   1.000
_cell.length_c   1.000
_cell.angle_alpha   90.00
_cell.angle_beta   90.00
_cell.angle_gamma   90.00
#
_symmetry.space_group_name_H-M   'P 1'
#
loop_
_entity.id
_entity.type
_entity.pdbx_description
1 polymer ?
#
loop_
_entity_poly.entity_id
_entity_poly.type
_entity_poly.pdbx_seq_one_letter_code
_entity_poly.pdbx_strand_id
1 'polypeptide(L)'
;MSKSEEGGNLTPQNLHVPSLTFPSSASQVTEPPSFTNQVKNSSSVGEGTHFVETSNFSDVSVHSPKLHPPPQFGRQNQQQSSPSLSRVADVLGRGDSDLPGIETEKEKQPVLLALSALINHACPTAQEISALVSIKQSIGIGWVVLGFIKRNLCDVLLGSLDLSGFSLGVKYLHLVLCSLPLGPGFVETLKCGSNVCKEPLLSVFLSSLRGDRGRPSSASSSSSVFAFLKTFIAAGCDLFDRQASPFFLQPSLPSSLLHLDLSGNRLRRASMQAFSSALSGSSLASLLSLDVSYNPLGPLGVGALAEGLSDLTVTPLPLQTLKMGWVRAGTKGMEVLGKALEKKKLTALLTLDLERNNVTPSGLQHLTAAVTEASVPNLRVLVLKNNWLTDENSPFSGEAEKKDYAPLRELLCTNALRDLEELDLSGCHLGVAVSSDVFVTPGRFPKLQRLDFYGGVMGGSCLGSDELAALASGLEAGWAPGLRDLTLPDESSGEKKEGILAFANALNSGHLPHLTRWKLGSRPEINGEVLSAFTRGLASGAWGSLLVEIELRLKKEAIGEGVAALAEAIREKRLLKLQKLVLKFWTFAELSGGTLWGLGWALGGGGCGALRELVVRWGEEKGDEFLGGLAEGLASGGMPSLLDLSLEMATPTEFVPAQEGGRRFGEVLGTCGKVPCLRSLQLDWHSDASFAFVFEGLSLGRLAPSVRVDLFFSFLGDGGETPALLRCADVIRAGGLPGLRKFGFDPHETLYTHAQGAAVGEALTHSEGECLESLEDICALGGVDLYMEGMTGVEFLHGFLEGMARGPGHLRALRVLDLKAFLIEVGGVRSLSDVLSGNKVPNLEDLKLDVQGVGEEGMQTFVSALSCPQGLPPSAPILRRLDIWLSGSAEVSVFAGVLGSGRLCRLKELQIGALSSLGEIRALCLGGLGSGRLSLLSHLDLEGIHLGEIETIRVLSETLVAEKLPSLRWLSLEATDLSDEGVGTLTEAWLGHAPPPLQDLNLRTNELTTAAGLLLRAFLSTGRLPSLERVQIGLDQSGNHTQAFQRRDFEGTGGQIPLSEEFPDILFEYE
;
A
#
# COMPACT_ATOMS: atom_id res chain seq x y z
N MET A 1 -33.45 -32.20 -30.88
CA MET A 1 -34.76 -32.87 -30.76
C MET A 1 -35.78 -31.83 -30.28
N SER A 2 -36.94 -31.76 -30.96
CA SER A 2 -38.23 -31.06 -30.63
C SER A 2 -38.17 -29.54 -30.31
N LYS A 3 -38.57 -28.59 -31.18
CA LYS A 3 -39.89 -28.21 -31.78
C LYS A 3 -40.94 -27.63 -30.80
N SER A 4 -41.33 -26.37 -31.01
CA SER A 4 -42.73 -25.83 -31.19
C SER A 4 -42.64 -24.30 -31.34
N GLU A 5 -42.89 -23.74 -32.54
CA GLU A 5 -44.18 -23.19 -33.08
C GLU A 5 -44.46 -21.74 -32.59
N GLU A 6 -44.31 -20.70 -33.41
CA GLU A 6 -45.12 -20.20 -34.56
C GLU A 6 -46.17 -19.14 -34.17
N GLY A 7 -46.23 -18.02 -34.91
CA GLY A 7 -47.37 -17.11 -34.95
C GLY A 7 -47.05 -15.67 -35.34
N GLY A 8 -47.13 -15.33 -36.62
CA GLY A 8 -46.98 -13.97 -37.17
C GLY A 8 -48.30 -13.23 -37.47
N ASN A 9 -48.19 -11.96 -37.89
CA ASN A 9 -49.03 -11.19 -38.85
C ASN A 9 -48.64 -9.69 -38.78
N LEU A 10 -48.00 -9.08 -39.79
CA LEU A 10 -48.53 -8.46 -41.02
C LEU A 10 -49.38 -7.17 -40.82
N THR A 11 -48.71 -6.00 -40.98
CA THR A 11 -48.96 -4.76 -41.82
C THR A 11 -50.40 -4.34 -42.22
N PRO A 12 -50.75 -3.05 -42.56
CA PRO A 12 -49.93 -2.13 -43.40
C PRO A 12 -50.10 -0.59 -43.31
N GLN A 13 -49.15 0.11 -43.95
CA GLN A 13 -49.21 1.33 -44.79
C GLN A 13 -49.98 2.60 -44.34
N ASN A 14 -49.28 3.76 -44.39
CA ASN A 14 -49.60 4.80 -45.38
C ASN A 14 -48.47 5.84 -45.58
N LEU A 15 -48.24 6.16 -46.86
CA LEU A 15 -47.37 7.19 -47.39
C LEU A 15 -47.95 8.60 -47.18
N HIS A 16 -47.10 9.61 -47.04
CA HIS A 16 -47.16 10.80 -47.92
C HIS A 16 -45.90 11.66 -47.85
N VAL A 17 -45.27 11.85 -49.01
CA VAL A 17 -44.37 12.97 -49.35
C VAL A 17 -45.24 14.02 -50.09
N PRO A 18 -44.87 15.30 -50.08
CA PRO A 18 -44.28 15.87 -51.29
C PRO A 18 -43.09 16.83 -51.07
N SER A 19 -42.13 16.68 -51.97
CA SER A 19 -41.20 17.65 -52.58
C SER A 19 -41.87 18.98 -52.97
N LEU A 20 -41.25 20.12 -53.33
CA LEU A 20 -39.91 20.61 -53.71
C LEU A 20 -40.11 22.14 -53.86
N THR A 21 -39.09 22.98 -53.63
CA THR A 21 -38.71 24.10 -54.55
C THR A 21 -37.50 24.89 -54.03
N PHE A 22 -36.45 24.93 -54.84
CA PHE A 22 -35.39 25.95 -54.81
C PHE A 22 -35.84 27.18 -55.63
N PRO A 23 -35.15 28.34 -55.49
CA PRO A 23 -34.19 28.68 -56.54
C PRO A 23 -32.86 29.25 -56.05
N SER A 24 -31.85 29.03 -56.89
CA SER A 24 -30.49 29.56 -56.87
C SER A 24 -30.36 30.94 -57.54
N SER A 25 -29.47 31.81 -57.05
CA SER A 25 -28.46 32.59 -57.82
C SER A 25 -27.79 33.59 -56.86
N ALA A 26 -26.53 33.39 -56.49
CA ALA A 26 -25.33 33.92 -57.16
C ALA A 26 -25.16 35.44 -57.02
N SER A 27 -24.14 35.89 -56.28
CA SER A 27 -23.15 36.91 -56.70
C SER A 27 -22.20 37.27 -55.56
N GLN A 28 -20.96 37.45 -55.96
CA GLN A 28 -19.75 37.75 -55.21
C GLN A 28 -19.63 39.25 -54.86
N VAL A 29 -18.81 39.52 -53.82
CA VAL A 29 -17.85 40.64 -53.71
C VAL A 29 -18.27 41.94 -53.00
N THR A 30 -17.45 42.26 -51.99
CA THR A 30 -17.08 43.55 -51.37
C THR A 30 -18.07 44.32 -50.51
N GLU A 31 -17.66 44.68 -49.28
CA GLU A 31 -17.18 46.05 -48.99
C GLU A 31 -16.40 46.17 -47.64
N PRO A 32 -15.51 47.19 -47.51
CA PRO A 32 -14.74 47.60 -46.31
C PRO A 32 -15.54 48.72 -45.56
N PRO A 33 -14.98 49.76 -44.91
CA PRO A 33 -13.72 50.00 -44.18
C PRO A 33 -13.98 50.48 -42.72
N SER A 34 -12.94 50.71 -41.91
CA SER A 34 -13.03 51.80 -40.92
C SER A 34 -11.66 52.40 -40.60
N PHE A 35 -11.58 53.70 -40.86
CA PHE A 35 -10.54 54.63 -40.48
C PHE A 35 -11.22 55.77 -39.71
N THR A 36 -10.47 56.41 -38.82
CA THR A 36 -10.70 57.76 -38.23
C THR A 36 -11.87 57.89 -37.24
N ASN A 37 -11.83 58.68 -36.17
CA ASN A 37 -10.90 59.70 -35.70
C ASN A 37 -11.14 59.89 -34.19
N GLN A 38 -10.08 60.10 -33.41
CA GLN A 38 -9.79 61.31 -32.63
C GLN A 38 -10.99 62.04 -32.03
N VAL A 39 -10.89 62.39 -30.74
CA VAL A 39 -10.70 63.78 -30.27
C VAL A 39 -10.65 63.82 -28.73
N LYS A 40 -9.48 64.27 -28.25
CA LYS A 40 -9.19 65.26 -27.19
C LYS A 40 -9.69 64.99 -25.76
N ASN A 41 -8.76 64.83 -24.82
CA ASN A 41 -7.90 65.84 -24.15
C ASN A 41 -8.64 66.53 -23.00
N SER A 42 -8.01 66.54 -21.83
CA SER A 42 -7.23 67.67 -21.30
C SER A 42 -6.93 67.39 -19.81
N SER A 43 -5.69 67.26 -19.33
CA SER A 43 -4.48 68.09 -19.35
C SER A 43 -4.39 69.09 -18.19
N SER A 44 -3.33 68.98 -17.38
CA SER A 44 -2.39 70.07 -17.02
C SER A 44 -1.34 69.46 -16.05
N VAL A 45 -0.05 69.33 -16.40
CA VAL A 45 1.02 70.34 -16.65
C VAL A 45 1.56 70.95 -15.34
N GLY A 46 2.87 70.82 -15.14
CA GLY A 46 3.66 71.55 -14.15
C GLY A 46 5.13 71.12 -14.12
N GLU A 47 5.96 71.74 -14.97
CA GLU A 47 7.43 71.72 -14.93
C GLU A 47 8.00 72.60 -13.79
N GLY A 48 9.31 72.45 -13.50
CA GLY A 48 10.18 73.51 -12.94
C GLY A 48 10.77 73.20 -11.56
N THR A 49 12.01 72.72 -11.45
CA THR A 49 13.30 73.45 -11.33
C THR A 49 13.55 74.26 -10.04
N HIS A 50 14.51 73.75 -9.25
CA HIS A 50 15.68 74.43 -8.66
C HIS A 50 15.61 75.46 -7.47
N PHE A 51 16.71 75.40 -6.69
CA PHE A 51 17.31 76.34 -5.72
C PHE A 51 16.78 76.30 -4.27
N VAL A 52 17.54 75.76 -3.29
CA VAL A 52 18.61 76.39 -2.46
C VAL A 52 17.98 77.12 -1.24
N GLU A 53 18.40 77.02 0.02
CA GLU A 53 19.75 77.00 0.62
C GLU A 53 19.64 76.57 2.10
N THR A 54 20.66 75.86 2.60
CA THR A 54 21.36 76.01 3.91
C THR A 54 20.56 76.15 5.21
N SER A 55 20.87 75.39 6.26
CA SER A 55 22.00 75.60 7.19
C SER A 55 21.58 74.88 8.49
N ASN A 56 22.39 74.38 9.44
CA ASN A 56 23.82 74.18 9.64
C ASN A 56 23.97 73.52 11.02
N PHE A 57 25.07 72.77 11.23
CA PHE A 57 25.72 72.43 12.52
C PHE A 57 24.90 71.60 13.55
N SER A 58 25.43 70.58 14.24
CA SER A 58 26.80 70.15 14.50
C SER A 58 26.79 68.78 15.22
N ASP A 59 27.77 67.92 14.87
CA ASP A 59 28.64 67.11 15.76
C ASP A 59 28.02 66.15 16.81
N VAL A 60 28.49 64.91 17.07
CA VAL A 60 29.81 64.31 16.84
C VAL A 60 29.73 62.78 17.04
N SER A 61 30.38 62.03 16.14
CA SER A 61 31.10 60.73 16.32
C SER A 61 30.33 59.47 16.82
N VAL A 62 30.60 58.22 16.40
CA VAL A 62 31.85 57.56 15.99
C VAL A 62 31.56 56.40 14.99
N HIS A 63 32.30 56.42 13.88
CA HIS A 63 32.80 55.37 12.98
C HIS A 63 31.89 54.35 12.26
N SER A 64 31.65 54.67 10.97
CA SER A 64 31.73 53.76 9.80
C SER A 64 33.21 53.46 9.44
N PRO A 65 33.62 52.64 8.43
CA PRO A 65 33.01 52.46 7.08
C PRO A 65 32.97 51.00 6.53
N LYS A 66 31.92 50.59 5.80
CA LYS A 66 31.75 50.63 4.33
C LYS A 66 32.92 50.09 3.48
N LEU A 67 32.63 49.07 2.66
CA LEU A 67 33.21 48.85 1.33
C LEU A 67 32.22 48.07 0.44
N HIS A 68 31.81 48.68 -0.68
CA HIS A 68 31.23 48.05 -1.87
C HIS A 68 32.37 47.49 -2.77
N PRO A 69 32.10 46.96 -3.98
CA PRO A 69 31.49 45.69 -4.39
C PRO A 69 32.55 44.80 -5.12
N PRO A 70 32.24 43.57 -5.61
CA PRO A 70 33.28 42.71 -6.19
C PRO A 70 33.49 42.99 -7.69
N PRO A 71 34.73 42.91 -8.20
CA PRO A 71 34.99 42.63 -9.61
C PRO A 71 35.17 41.12 -9.82
N GLN A 72 34.68 40.63 -10.96
CA GLN A 72 34.97 39.30 -11.48
C GLN A 72 36.47 39.16 -11.81
N PHE A 73 37.09 38.01 -11.54
CA PHE A 73 38.00 37.28 -12.46
C PHE A 73 38.59 36.03 -11.80
N GLY A 74 38.67 34.94 -12.57
CA GLY A 74 39.84 34.06 -12.55
C GLY A 74 39.76 32.75 -11.76
N ARG A 75 39.54 31.64 -12.48
CA ARG A 75 39.93 30.29 -12.05
C ARG A 75 41.42 30.23 -11.74
N GLN A 76 41.80 29.71 -10.57
CA GLN A 76 43.03 28.92 -10.42
C GLN A 76 42.89 27.93 -9.25
N ASN A 77 43.15 26.67 -9.57
CA ASN A 77 43.23 25.53 -8.66
C ASN A 77 44.26 25.78 -7.54
N GLN A 78 43.85 25.65 -6.27
CA GLN A 78 44.74 25.19 -5.20
C GLN A 78 43.98 24.34 -4.20
N GLN A 79 44.44 23.10 -4.06
CA GLN A 79 44.12 22.19 -2.97
C GLN A 79 44.48 22.85 -1.64
N GLN A 80 43.50 23.09 -0.76
CA GLN A 80 43.74 23.23 0.67
C GLN A 80 42.93 22.16 1.39
N SER A 81 43.63 21.12 1.83
CA SER A 81 43.17 20.16 2.81
C SER A 81 43.02 20.84 4.16
N SER A 82 41.84 20.69 4.78
CA SER A 82 41.59 21.10 6.17
C SER A 82 42.47 20.29 7.14
N PRO A 83 43.36 20.92 7.92
CA PRO A 83 44.35 20.22 8.76
C PRO A 83 43.80 19.66 10.09
N SER A 84 42.52 19.84 10.40
CA SER A 84 41.88 19.40 11.65
C SER A 84 41.42 17.94 11.62
N LEU A 85 40.88 17.46 10.49
CA LEU A 85 40.40 16.08 10.34
C LEU A 85 41.54 15.07 10.13
N SER A 86 42.63 15.46 9.45
CA SER A 86 43.82 14.61 9.29
C SER A 86 44.48 14.30 10.64
N ARG A 87 44.51 15.28 11.56
CA ARG A 87 45.06 15.12 12.91
C ARG A 87 44.27 14.15 13.79
N VAL A 88 42.95 14.07 13.62
CA VAL A 88 42.09 13.10 14.33
C VAL A 88 42.24 11.69 13.71
N ALA A 89 42.36 11.62 12.38
CA ALA A 89 42.59 10.35 11.67
C ALA A 89 43.94 9.70 12.02
N ASP A 90 45.01 10.49 12.16
CA ASP A 90 46.35 10.01 12.57
C ASP A 90 46.36 9.40 13.98
N VAL A 91 45.45 9.85 14.85
CA VAL A 91 45.29 9.34 16.22
C VAL A 91 44.42 8.09 16.25
N LEU A 92 43.37 8.03 15.42
CA LEU A 92 42.45 6.89 15.32
C LEU A 92 43.01 5.70 14.50
N GLY A 93 44.04 5.91 13.67
CA GLY A 93 44.55 4.94 12.69
C GLY A 93 45.70 4.00 13.10
N ARG A 94 46.34 4.14 14.27
CA ARG A 94 47.45 3.25 14.67
C ARG A 94 46.97 2.03 15.46
N GLY A 95 47.15 0.84 14.89
CA GLY A 95 47.13 -0.45 15.59
C GLY A 95 48.55 -0.95 15.85
N ASP A 96 48.72 -1.63 16.99
CA ASP A 96 49.88 -2.39 17.49
C ASP A 96 51.13 -2.43 16.59
N SER A 97 52.14 -1.63 16.95
CA SER A 97 53.55 -1.95 16.70
C SER A 97 54.43 -1.12 17.62
N ASP A 98 55.25 -1.83 18.39
CA ASP A 98 56.29 -1.30 19.28
C ASP A 98 57.27 -0.35 18.57
N LEU A 99 57.46 0.86 19.14
CA LEU A 99 58.74 1.57 19.37
C LEU A 99 58.49 3.05 19.80
N PRO A 100 59.41 3.68 20.57
CA PRO A 100 59.08 4.74 21.52
C PRO A 100 59.15 6.15 20.91
N GLY A 101 58.11 6.95 21.15
CA GLY A 101 58.05 8.37 20.81
C GLY A 101 57.26 9.16 21.87
N ILE A 102 57.90 9.43 23.00
CA ILE A 102 57.29 9.98 24.23
C ILE A 102 56.88 11.47 24.10
N GLU A 103 57.14 12.15 22.99
CA GLU A 103 56.91 13.61 22.88
C GLU A 103 55.64 14.05 22.13
N THR A 104 54.78 13.14 21.61
CA THR A 104 53.55 13.53 20.87
C THR A 104 52.22 13.18 21.54
N GLU A 105 52.22 12.50 22.70
CA GLU A 105 50.99 12.11 23.40
C GLU A 105 50.43 13.22 24.33
N LYS A 106 51.29 14.04 24.95
CA LYS A 106 50.85 15.07 25.92
C LYS A 106 50.02 16.21 25.30
N GLU A 107 50.24 16.57 24.02
CA GLU A 107 49.49 17.64 23.36
C GLU A 107 48.13 17.19 22.78
N LYS A 108 47.92 15.88 22.59
CA LYS A 108 46.69 15.32 21.97
C LYS A 108 45.61 14.93 22.98
N GLN A 109 46.01 14.76 24.24
CA GLN A 109 45.14 14.36 25.35
C GLN A 109 43.98 15.34 25.64
N PRO A 110 44.18 16.68 25.62
CA PRO A 110 43.09 17.63 25.91
C PRO A 110 41.97 17.58 24.86
N VAL A 111 42.32 17.41 23.58
CA VAL A 111 41.35 17.37 22.47
C VAL A 111 40.55 16.07 22.52
N LEU A 112 41.19 14.94 22.80
CA LEU A 112 40.50 13.66 22.98
C LEU A 112 39.56 13.68 24.19
N LEU A 113 39.98 14.27 25.30
CA LEU A 113 39.15 14.43 26.50
C LEU A 113 37.96 15.37 26.25
N ALA A 114 38.16 16.47 25.51
CA ALA A 114 37.09 17.39 25.15
C ALA A 114 36.06 16.74 24.20
N LEU A 115 36.52 16.00 23.18
CA LEU A 115 35.63 15.28 22.26
C LEU A 115 34.91 14.12 22.95
N SER A 116 35.60 13.39 23.83
CA SER A 116 34.99 12.36 24.69
C SER A 116 33.89 12.98 25.57
N ALA A 117 34.17 14.10 26.24
CA ALA A 117 33.19 14.82 27.05
C ALA A 117 32.00 15.31 26.22
N LEU A 118 32.23 15.80 25.00
CA LEU A 118 31.17 16.22 24.08
C LEU A 118 30.30 15.05 23.61
N ILE A 119 30.90 13.92 23.25
CA ILE A 119 30.17 12.70 22.84
C ILE A 119 29.37 12.14 24.01
N ASN A 120 29.95 12.09 25.22
CA ASN A 120 29.26 11.65 26.43
C ASN A 120 28.12 12.60 26.82
N HIS A 121 28.28 13.91 26.63
CA HIS A 121 27.22 14.88 26.85
C HIS A 121 26.11 14.77 25.79
N ALA A 122 26.47 14.60 24.52
CA ALA A 122 25.52 14.43 23.44
C ALA A 122 24.75 13.11 23.51
N CYS A 123 25.39 12.06 24.07
CA CYS A 123 24.85 10.72 24.25
C CYS A 123 24.08 10.20 23.01
N PRO A 124 24.73 10.17 21.82
CA PRO A 124 24.05 9.82 20.59
C PRO A 124 23.50 8.39 20.67
N THR A 125 22.24 8.24 20.28
CA THR A 125 21.55 6.95 20.24
C THR A 125 22.08 6.07 19.10
N ALA A 126 21.84 4.76 19.20
CA ALA A 126 22.17 3.79 18.14
C ALA A 126 21.55 4.16 16.77
N GLN A 127 20.34 4.71 16.79
CA GLN A 127 19.63 5.15 15.59
C GLN A 127 20.30 6.37 14.95
N GLU A 128 20.71 7.35 15.76
CA GLU A 128 21.44 8.52 15.28
C GLU A 128 22.81 8.13 14.72
N ILE A 129 23.54 7.24 15.39
CA ILE A 129 24.83 6.71 14.88
C ILE A 129 24.61 5.98 13.54
N SER A 130 23.57 5.15 13.44
CA SER A 130 23.19 4.44 12.21
C SER A 130 22.85 5.40 11.06
N ALA A 131 22.13 6.49 11.35
CA ALA A 131 21.84 7.54 10.38
C ALA A 131 23.11 8.29 9.95
N LEU A 132 23.99 8.62 10.91
CA LEU A 132 25.25 9.32 10.66
C LEU A 132 26.14 8.50 9.70
N VAL A 133 26.26 7.19 9.90
CA VAL A 133 27.11 6.32 9.04
C VAL A 133 26.48 5.97 7.69
N SER A 134 25.19 6.24 7.49
CA SER A 134 24.47 5.88 6.26
C SER A 134 24.53 6.94 5.15
N ILE A 135 24.86 8.19 5.49
CA ILE A 135 24.80 9.34 4.56
C ILE A 135 26.18 9.97 4.39
N LYS A 136 26.49 10.41 3.16
CA LYS A 136 27.81 10.94 2.78
C LYS A 136 28.22 12.19 3.57
N GLN A 137 27.25 13.04 3.94
CA GLN A 137 27.49 14.31 4.63
C GLN A 137 27.89 14.12 6.10
N SER A 138 27.47 13.02 6.72
CA SER A 138 27.59 12.76 8.16
C SER A 138 28.51 11.60 8.52
N ILE A 139 28.91 10.75 7.56
CA ILE A 139 29.69 9.53 7.84
C ILE A 139 31.02 9.81 8.56
N GLY A 140 31.64 10.96 8.33
CA GLY A 140 32.86 11.35 9.04
C GLY A 140 32.64 11.48 10.56
N ILE A 141 31.50 12.05 10.96
CA ILE A 141 31.12 12.19 12.38
C ILE A 141 30.79 10.80 12.95
N GLY A 142 29.98 10.01 12.23
CA GLY A 142 29.65 8.65 12.65
C GLY A 142 30.89 7.76 12.82
N TRP A 143 31.86 7.88 11.91
CA TRP A 143 33.14 7.16 11.99
C TRP A 143 33.96 7.55 13.23
N VAL A 144 34.03 8.84 13.56
CA VAL A 144 34.71 9.32 14.78
C VAL A 144 34.01 8.75 16.02
N VAL A 145 32.69 8.82 16.10
CA VAL A 145 31.92 8.27 17.23
C VAL A 145 32.19 6.77 17.38
N LEU A 146 32.12 5.98 16.30
CA LEU A 146 32.45 4.55 16.34
C LEU A 146 33.90 4.29 16.79
N GLY A 147 34.85 5.12 16.37
CA GLY A 147 36.25 5.02 16.81
C GLY A 147 36.44 5.28 18.31
N PHE A 148 35.67 6.20 18.89
CA PHE A 148 35.68 6.47 20.34
C PHE A 148 35.03 5.32 21.12
N ILE A 149 33.90 4.78 20.64
CA ILE A 149 33.25 3.60 21.22
C ILE A 149 34.22 2.41 21.21
N LYS A 150 34.86 2.15 20.05
CA LYS A 150 35.83 1.05 19.89
C LYS A 150 37.01 1.10 20.85
N ARG A 151 37.38 2.29 21.32
CA ARG A 151 38.52 2.50 22.23
C ARG A 151 38.09 2.67 23.69
N ASN A 152 36.81 2.47 24.02
CA ASN A 152 36.24 2.76 25.35
C ASN A 152 36.56 4.19 25.84
N LEU A 153 36.51 5.17 24.92
CA LEU A 153 36.72 6.59 25.24
C LEU A 153 35.40 7.34 25.47
N CYS A 154 34.26 6.69 25.29
CA CYS A 154 32.93 7.21 25.58
C CYS A 154 32.01 6.09 26.05
N ASP A 155 31.03 6.43 26.89
CA ASP A 155 30.10 5.48 27.52
C ASP A 155 28.86 5.17 26.65
N VAL A 156 28.97 5.40 25.34
CA VAL A 156 27.88 5.19 24.38
C VAL A 156 27.79 3.71 23.99
N LEU A 157 26.64 3.10 24.25
CA LEU A 157 26.33 1.74 23.84
C LEU A 157 25.69 1.74 22.44
N LEU A 158 26.33 1.10 21.47
CA LEU A 158 25.76 0.97 20.13
C LEU A 158 24.56 0.02 20.14
N GLY A 159 24.72 -1.23 20.60
CA GLY A 159 23.68 -2.25 20.77
C GLY A 159 23.02 -2.75 19.47
N SER A 160 22.68 -1.85 18.56
CA SER A 160 22.03 -2.07 17.28
C SER A 160 22.69 -1.24 16.18
N LEU A 161 22.89 -1.84 15.00
CA LEU A 161 23.36 -1.16 13.80
C LEU A 161 22.35 -1.34 12.67
N ASP A 162 21.73 -0.24 12.23
CA ASP A 162 20.79 -0.24 11.11
C ASP A 162 21.45 0.31 9.85
N LEU A 163 21.66 -0.55 8.87
CA LEU A 163 22.22 -0.24 7.56
C LEU A 163 21.13 -0.17 6.46
N SER A 164 19.85 -0.09 6.82
CA SER A 164 18.76 -0.02 5.85
C SER A 164 18.84 1.21 4.94
N GLY A 165 19.25 2.36 5.49
CA GLY A 165 19.47 3.60 4.76
C GLY A 165 20.85 3.72 4.10
N PHE A 166 21.72 2.70 4.21
CA PHE A 166 23.09 2.80 3.72
C PHE A 166 23.12 2.86 2.19
N SER A 167 23.68 3.96 1.67
CA SER A 167 23.70 4.26 0.23
C SER A 167 25.12 4.54 -0.30
N LEU A 168 26.14 4.25 0.50
CA LEU A 168 27.53 4.59 0.20
C LEU A 168 28.27 3.40 -0.44
N GLY A 169 29.38 3.69 -1.13
CA GLY A 169 30.17 2.66 -1.80
C GLY A 169 30.96 1.75 -0.85
N VAL A 170 31.50 0.66 -1.41
CA VAL A 170 32.25 -0.41 -0.73
C VAL A 170 33.29 0.08 0.27
N LYS A 171 34.05 1.12 -0.09
CA LYS A 171 35.10 1.69 0.78
C LYS A 171 34.54 2.21 2.11
N TYR A 172 33.35 2.82 2.09
CA TYR A 172 32.71 3.37 3.27
C TYR A 172 32.10 2.26 4.13
N LEU A 173 31.49 1.24 3.51
CA LEU A 173 30.95 0.10 4.25
C LEU A 173 32.09 -0.63 4.97
N HIS A 174 33.17 -0.91 4.26
CA HIS A 174 34.37 -1.50 4.86
C HIS A 174 34.91 -0.66 6.02
N LEU A 175 34.97 0.67 5.86
CA LEU A 175 35.43 1.57 6.93
C LEU A 175 34.54 1.49 8.17
N VAL A 176 33.22 1.52 7.99
CA VAL A 176 32.24 1.42 9.09
C VAL A 176 32.40 0.09 9.81
N LEU A 177 32.39 -1.03 9.07
CA LEU A 177 32.51 -2.38 9.63
C LEU A 177 33.84 -2.61 10.36
N CYS A 178 34.95 -2.08 9.84
CA CYS A 178 36.25 -2.14 10.52
C CYS A 178 36.33 -1.28 11.79
N SER A 179 35.49 -0.26 11.88
CA SER A 179 35.47 0.69 13.01
C SER A 179 34.56 0.23 14.15
N LEU A 180 33.86 -0.90 13.97
CA LEU A 180 33.05 -1.48 15.02
C LEU A 180 33.93 -2.10 16.13
N PRO A 181 33.54 -1.92 17.41
CA PRO A 181 34.14 -2.60 18.55
C PRO A 181 34.03 -4.14 18.45
N LEU A 182 35.02 -4.84 19.01
CA LEU A 182 35.02 -6.30 19.18
C LEU A 182 34.67 -6.63 20.63
N GLY A 183 33.67 -7.48 20.84
CA GLY A 183 33.32 -7.99 22.17
C GLY A 183 31.81 -8.14 22.39
N PRO A 184 31.41 -8.81 23.49
CA PRO A 184 30.00 -8.95 23.85
C PRO A 184 29.38 -7.58 24.19
N GLY A 185 28.12 -7.37 23.80
CA GLY A 185 27.33 -6.19 24.17
C GLY A 185 27.44 -4.98 23.24
N PHE A 186 28.29 -5.01 22.20
CA PHE A 186 28.44 -3.86 21.30
C PHE A 186 27.47 -3.85 20.11
N VAL A 187 27.38 -4.93 19.34
CA VAL A 187 26.41 -5.06 18.24
C VAL A 187 25.67 -6.37 18.42
N GLU A 188 24.51 -6.30 19.05
CA GLU A 188 23.64 -7.46 19.26
C GLU A 188 22.54 -7.54 18.20
N THR A 189 22.14 -6.40 17.61
CA THR A 189 21.17 -6.32 16.51
C THR A 189 21.81 -5.72 15.27
N LEU A 190 21.60 -6.34 14.12
CA LEU A 190 22.07 -5.88 12.82
C LEU A 190 20.92 -5.93 11.83
N LYS A 191 20.62 -4.80 11.22
CA LYS A 191 19.62 -4.69 10.15
C LYS A 191 20.29 -4.27 8.85
N CYS A 192 20.02 -5.02 7.79
CA CYS A 192 20.52 -4.73 6.45
C CYS A 192 19.50 -3.97 5.62
N GLY A 193 20.01 -3.23 4.63
CA GLY A 193 19.22 -2.66 3.55
C GLY A 193 19.45 -3.41 2.24
N SER A 194 18.51 -3.24 1.31
CA SER A 194 18.59 -3.84 -0.03
C SER A 194 19.88 -3.49 -0.78
N ASN A 195 20.45 -2.30 -0.55
CA ASN A 195 21.75 -1.91 -1.12
C ASN A 195 22.91 -2.75 -0.56
N VAL A 196 22.95 -2.98 0.75
CA VAL A 196 24.02 -3.77 1.41
C VAL A 196 23.96 -5.23 0.98
N CYS A 197 22.76 -5.72 0.73
CA CYS A 197 22.49 -7.07 0.25
C CYS A 197 22.73 -7.28 -1.27
N LYS A 198 23.28 -6.28 -1.97
CA LYS A 198 23.63 -6.34 -3.39
C LYS A 198 25.14 -6.25 -3.61
N GLU A 199 25.64 -6.90 -4.65
CA GLU A 199 27.03 -6.71 -5.06
C GLU A 199 27.25 -5.27 -5.58
N PRO A 200 28.42 -4.65 -5.33
CA PRO A 200 29.62 -5.21 -4.69
C PRO A 200 29.67 -5.06 -3.16
N LEU A 201 28.61 -4.59 -2.49
CA LEU A 201 28.58 -4.36 -1.03
C LEU A 201 28.44 -5.68 -0.25
N LEU A 202 27.65 -6.61 -0.78
CA LEU A 202 27.38 -7.91 -0.18
C LEU A 202 28.66 -8.70 0.10
N SER A 203 29.61 -8.74 -0.84
CA SER A 203 30.88 -9.46 -0.65
C SER A 203 31.72 -8.93 0.51
N VAL A 204 31.78 -7.60 0.71
CA VAL A 204 32.47 -6.98 1.84
C VAL A 204 31.72 -7.19 3.16
N PHE A 205 30.39 -7.21 3.10
CA PHE A 205 29.57 -7.51 4.25
C PHE A 205 29.76 -8.96 4.71
N LEU A 206 29.70 -9.92 3.79
CA LEU A 206 29.92 -11.34 4.05
C LEU A 206 31.33 -11.64 4.56
N SER A 207 32.37 -10.97 4.04
CA SER A 207 33.73 -11.14 4.56
C SER A 207 33.86 -10.65 6.02
N SER A 208 33.17 -9.56 6.35
CA SER A 208 33.13 -9.02 7.73
C SER A 208 32.36 -9.94 8.68
N LEU A 209 31.27 -10.56 8.20
CA LEU A 209 30.53 -11.61 8.93
C LEU A 209 31.40 -12.84 9.21
N ARG A 210 32.20 -13.29 8.22
CA ARG A 210 33.14 -14.42 8.35
C ARG A 210 34.39 -14.12 9.18
N GLY A 211 34.68 -12.84 9.45
CA GLY A 211 35.89 -12.42 10.17
C GLY A 211 37.16 -12.39 9.30
N ASP A 212 37.04 -12.41 7.98
CA ASP A 212 38.19 -12.43 7.07
C ASP A 212 38.73 -11.01 6.83
N ARG A 213 39.70 -10.59 7.66
CA ARG A 213 40.38 -9.28 7.54
C ARG A 213 41.57 -9.33 6.59
N GLY A 214 41.45 -9.94 5.41
CA GLY A 214 42.31 -9.69 4.24
C GLY A 214 43.84 -9.73 4.44
N ARG A 215 44.37 -10.44 5.45
CA ARG A 215 45.81 -10.64 5.65
C ARG A 215 46.15 -12.14 5.67
N PRO A 216 46.94 -12.64 4.71
CA PRO A 216 47.42 -14.01 4.75
C PRO A 216 48.70 -14.05 5.60
N SER A 217 48.59 -14.38 6.89
CA SER A 217 49.61 -15.11 7.68
C SER A 217 49.40 -14.98 9.20
N SER A 218 49.66 -16.10 9.87
CA SER A 218 49.69 -16.36 11.33
C SER A 218 48.35 -16.67 12.01
N ALA A 219 48.36 -17.84 12.65
CA ALA A 219 47.25 -18.48 13.35
C ALA A 219 46.87 -17.74 14.65
N SER A 220 46.15 -16.63 14.51
CA SER A 220 45.33 -16.08 15.59
C SER A 220 43.88 -16.08 15.13
N SER A 221 42.97 -16.60 15.97
CA SER A 221 41.54 -16.69 15.70
C SER A 221 40.98 -15.29 15.41
N SER A 222 40.78 -14.97 14.13
CA SER A 222 40.14 -13.74 13.69
C SER A 222 38.66 -13.76 14.07
N SER A 223 38.36 -13.30 15.28
CA SER A 223 36.99 -13.20 15.80
C SER A 223 36.21 -12.19 14.93
N SER A 224 35.11 -12.66 14.34
CA SER A 224 34.17 -11.81 13.61
C SER A 224 33.64 -10.69 14.51
N VAL A 225 33.46 -9.50 13.96
CA VAL A 225 32.80 -8.38 14.66
C VAL A 225 31.39 -8.75 15.10
N PHE A 226 30.77 -9.69 14.39
CA PHE A 226 29.42 -10.15 14.65
C PHE A 226 29.37 -11.47 15.43
N ALA A 227 30.47 -11.91 16.04
CA ALA A 227 30.52 -13.16 16.81
C ALA A 227 29.52 -13.24 17.97
N PHE A 228 28.99 -12.10 18.43
CA PHE A 228 28.00 -11.99 19.51
C PHE A 228 26.63 -11.47 19.02
N LEU A 229 26.39 -11.47 17.71
CA LEU A 229 25.12 -11.02 17.14
C LEU A 229 23.99 -11.92 17.62
N LYS A 230 22.92 -11.33 18.16
CA LYS A 230 21.71 -12.03 18.62
C LYS A 230 20.57 -11.91 17.61
N THR A 231 20.47 -10.78 16.92
CA THR A 231 19.38 -10.49 15.98
C THR A 231 19.93 -10.06 14.64
N PHE A 232 19.54 -10.76 13.57
CA PHE A 232 19.86 -10.40 12.20
C PHE A 232 18.57 -10.19 11.39
N ILE A 233 18.40 -8.97 10.86
CA ILE A 233 17.22 -8.57 10.09
C ILE A 233 17.68 -8.24 8.67
N ALA A 234 17.31 -9.09 7.72
CA ALA A 234 17.48 -8.87 6.29
C ALA A 234 16.12 -8.89 5.58
N ALA A 235 15.08 -8.37 6.24
CA ALA A 235 13.74 -8.27 5.67
C ALA A 235 13.68 -7.25 4.51
N GLY A 236 12.90 -7.53 3.47
CA GLY A 236 12.70 -6.60 2.36
C GLY A 236 13.98 -6.24 1.58
N CYS A 237 14.99 -7.11 1.61
CA CYS A 237 16.32 -6.82 1.08
C CYS A 237 16.50 -7.22 -0.40
N ASP A 238 15.46 -7.73 -1.06
CA ASP A 238 15.52 -8.21 -2.45
C ASP A 238 16.57 -9.34 -2.61
N LEU A 239 16.65 -10.22 -1.60
CA LEU A 239 17.55 -11.37 -1.60
C LEU A 239 16.97 -12.54 -2.40
N PHE A 240 17.83 -13.12 -3.25
CA PHE A 240 17.59 -14.38 -3.98
C PHE A 240 18.43 -15.50 -3.43
N ASP A 241 18.17 -16.72 -3.85
CA ASP A 241 18.92 -17.90 -3.44
C ASP A 241 20.44 -17.75 -3.59
N ARG A 242 20.93 -17.16 -4.69
CA ARG A 242 22.37 -16.96 -4.91
C ARG A 242 23.01 -16.00 -3.91
N GLN A 243 22.31 -14.92 -3.54
CA GLN A 243 22.77 -13.92 -2.58
C GLN A 243 22.56 -14.37 -1.14
N ALA A 244 21.50 -15.15 -0.88
CA ALA A 244 21.09 -15.60 0.44
C ALA A 244 21.89 -16.83 0.92
N SER A 245 22.13 -17.81 0.04
CA SER A 245 22.83 -19.04 0.40
C SER A 245 24.20 -18.80 1.06
N PRO A 246 25.03 -17.85 0.60
CA PRO A 246 26.30 -17.52 1.25
C PRO A 246 26.20 -17.10 2.72
N PHE A 247 25.06 -16.58 3.19
CA PHE A 247 24.84 -16.30 4.61
C PHE A 247 24.75 -17.58 5.45
N PHE A 248 24.25 -18.67 4.88
CA PHE A 248 24.04 -19.93 5.59
C PHE A 248 25.22 -20.90 5.43
N LEU A 249 26.09 -20.68 4.43
CA LEU A 249 27.33 -21.44 4.31
C LEU A 249 28.30 -21.09 5.44
N GLN A 250 28.79 -22.11 6.14
CA GLN A 250 29.69 -21.95 7.28
C GLN A 250 31.02 -21.27 6.89
N PRO A 251 31.56 -20.35 7.71
CA PRO A 251 31.09 -19.89 9.02
C PRO A 251 30.49 -18.45 8.96
N SER A 252 29.47 -18.22 8.12
CA SER A 252 29.00 -16.84 7.86
C SER A 252 28.08 -16.28 8.96
N LEU A 253 27.15 -17.07 9.51
CA LEU A 253 26.30 -16.64 10.63
C LEU A 253 26.85 -17.14 11.99
N PRO A 254 26.78 -16.33 13.05
CA PRO A 254 27.30 -16.67 14.36
C PRO A 254 26.35 -17.59 15.15
N SER A 255 26.91 -18.47 15.98
CA SER A 255 26.14 -19.39 16.84
C SER A 255 25.40 -18.71 17.99
N SER A 256 25.68 -17.42 18.25
CA SER A 256 24.96 -16.59 19.20
C SER A 256 23.60 -16.10 18.69
N LEU A 257 23.26 -16.36 17.43
CA LEU A 257 22.06 -15.83 16.80
C LEU A 257 20.79 -16.46 17.41
N LEU A 258 19.90 -15.60 17.90
CA LEU A 258 18.62 -15.93 18.53
C LEU A 258 17.43 -15.59 17.62
N HIS A 259 17.52 -14.51 16.85
CA HIS A 259 16.44 -14.02 15.99
C HIS A 259 16.95 -13.80 14.57
N LEU A 260 16.26 -14.40 13.60
CA LEU A 260 16.56 -14.26 12.19
C LEU A 260 15.29 -13.89 11.43
N ASP A 261 15.32 -12.71 10.80
CA ASP A 261 14.23 -12.22 9.95
C ASP A 261 14.71 -12.08 8.50
N LEU A 262 14.14 -12.90 7.64
CA LEU A 262 14.37 -12.98 6.20
C LEU A 262 13.08 -12.69 5.41
N SER A 263 12.09 -12.07 6.05
CA SER A 263 10.78 -11.86 5.45
C SER A 263 10.81 -10.89 4.26
N GLY A 264 9.87 -11.02 3.32
CA GLY A 264 9.75 -10.10 2.18
C GLY A 264 10.95 -10.14 1.23
N ASN A 265 11.53 -11.32 1.04
CA ASN A 265 12.59 -11.56 0.05
C ASN A 265 12.08 -12.48 -1.05
N ARG A 266 12.98 -12.98 -1.89
CA ARG A 266 12.66 -13.86 -3.01
C ARG A 266 13.39 -15.21 -2.85
N LEU A 267 13.41 -15.72 -1.61
CA LEU A 267 14.02 -16.99 -1.22
C LEU A 267 13.18 -18.19 -1.70
N ARG A 268 13.86 -19.30 -2.00
CA ARG A 268 13.29 -20.55 -2.53
C ARG A 268 14.02 -21.77 -1.96
N ARG A 269 14.10 -22.85 -2.74
CA ARG A 269 14.66 -24.14 -2.34
C ARG A 269 16.15 -24.07 -2.00
N ALA A 270 17.00 -23.49 -2.84
CA ALA A 270 18.44 -23.60 -2.68
C ALA A 270 18.94 -22.83 -1.43
N SER A 271 18.36 -21.66 -1.14
CA SER A 271 18.66 -20.97 0.12
C SER A 271 18.16 -21.73 1.34
N MET A 272 16.98 -22.35 1.29
CA MET A 272 16.48 -23.19 2.39
C MET A 272 17.29 -24.48 2.57
N GLN A 273 17.87 -25.04 1.51
CA GLN A 273 18.83 -26.15 1.62
C GLN A 273 20.13 -25.72 2.30
N ALA A 274 20.64 -24.54 1.96
CA ALA A 274 21.80 -23.96 2.64
C ALA A 274 21.49 -23.68 4.12
N PHE A 275 20.29 -23.17 4.41
CA PHE A 275 19.80 -22.95 5.77
C PHE A 275 19.67 -24.25 6.57
N SER A 276 19.08 -25.28 5.96
CA SER A 276 18.98 -26.64 6.52
C SER A 276 20.35 -27.21 6.86
N SER A 277 21.33 -27.04 5.98
CA SER A 277 22.73 -27.43 6.23
C SER A 277 23.33 -26.67 7.43
N ALA A 278 23.01 -25.38 7.59
CA ALA A 278 23.47 -24.58 8.72
C ALA A 278 22.85 -25.02 10.05
N LEU A 279 21.58 -25.44 10.04
CA LEU A 279 20.90 -26.04 11.19
C LEU A 279 21.55 -27.36 11.60
N SER A 280 21.73 -28.28 10.65
CA SER A 280 22.38 -29.58 10.89
C SER A 280 23.84 -29.43 11.35
N GLY A 281 24.53 -28.39 10.86
CA GLY A 281 25.88 -28.01 11.26
C GLY A 281 25.98 -27.31 12.63
N SER A 282 24.88 -27.18 13.38
CA SER A 282 24.77 -26.51 14.70
C SER A 282 25.10 -25.01 14.74
N SER A 283 25.26 -24.35 13.59
CA SER A 283 25.52 -22.90 13.51
C SER A 283 24.35 -22.04 13.98
N LEU A 284 23.15 -22.60 14.00
CA LEU A 284 21.91 -21.93 14.40
C LEU A 284 21.21 -22.66 15.57
N ALA A 285 21.97 -23.39 16.39
CA ALA A 285 21.43 -24.19 17.49
C ALA A 285 20.73 -23.36 18.59
N SER A 286 21.04 -22.06 18.69
CA SER A 286 20.46 -21.14 19.66
C SER A 286 19.22 -20.39 19.14
N LEU A 287 18.79 -20.65 17.91
CA LEU A 287 17.75 -19.87 17.25
C LEU A 287 16.40 -20.01 17.96
N LEU A 288 15.85 -18.89 18.42
CA LEU A 288 14.55 -18.78 19.09
C LEU A 288 13.45 -18.31 18.13
N SER A 289 13.77 -17.53 17.11
CA SER A 289 12.79 -17.00 16.16
C SER A 289 13.31 -17.04 14.74
N LEU A 290 12.49 -17.55 13.83
CA LEU A 290 12.70 -17.54 12.39
C LEU A 290 11.48 -16.93 11.70
N ASP A 291 11.70 -15.89 10.90
CA ASP A 291 10.70 -15.35 9.99
C ASP A 291 11.19 -15.46 8.54
N VAL A 292 10.49 -16.26 7.74
CA VAL A 292 10.71 -16.39 6.29
C VAL A 292 9.46 -16.00 5.49
N SER A 293 8.53 -15.29 6.12
CA SER A 293 7.25 -14.93 5.52
C SER A 293 7.43 -14.06 4.27
N TYR A 294 6.45 -14.04 3.37
CA TYR A 294 6.51 -13.29 2.12
C TYR A 294 7.74 -13.65 1.26
N ASN A 295 8.05 -14.95 1.20
CA ASN A 295 9.06 -15.51 0.29
C ASN A 295 8.42 -16.63 -0.54
N PRO A 296 8.66 -16.71 -1.85
CA PRO A 296 8.09 -17.75 -2.70
C PRO A 296 8.79 -19.11 -2.52
N LEU A 297 8.79 -19.67 -1.30
CA LEU A 297 9.47 -20.95 -1.01
C LEU A 297 8.88 -22.11 -1.83
N GLY A 298 7.55 -22.11 -1.98
CA GLY A 298 6.81 -23.22 -2.57
C GLY A 298 6.90 -24.51 -1.73
N PRO A 299 6.27 -25.60 -2.19
CA PRO A 299 6.32 -26.89 -1.49
C PRO A 299 7.75 -27.43 -1.30
N LEU A 300 8.62 -27.20 -2.29
CA LEU A 300 10.00 -27.70 -2.28
C LEU A 300 10.90 -26.91 -1.31
N GLY A 301 10.75 -25.59 -1.22
CA GLY A 301 11.49 -24.76 -0.27
C GLY A 301 11.06 -25.01 1.17
N VAL A 302 9.75 -25.17 1.40
CA VAL A 302 9.22 -25.60 2.71
C VAL A 302 9.72 -26.99 3.07
N GLY A 303 9.76 -27.92 2.10
CA GLY A 303 10.33 -29.25 2.30
C GLY A 303 11.81 -29.20 2.72
N ALA A 304 12.64 -28.41 2.03
CA ALA A 304 14.05 -28.23 2.38
C ALA A 304 14.25 -27.65 3.79
N LEU A 305 13.41 -26.68 4.19
CA LEU A 305 13.42 -26.14 5.54
C LEU A 305 13.00 -27.21 6.57
N ALA A 306 11.91 -27.93 6.31
CA ALA A 306 11.38 -28.97 7.18
C ALA A 306 12.37 -30.13 7.39
N GLU A 307 13.13 -30.52 6.36
CA GLU A 307 14.22 -31.49 6.47
C GLU A 307 15.24 -31.07 7.54
N GLY A 308 15.72 -29.82 7.49
CA GLY A 308 16.69 -29.29 8.46
C GLY A 308 16.13 -29.17 9.88
N LEU A 309 14.83 -28.90 10.02
CA LEU A 309 14.14 -28.89 11.31
C LEU A 309 13.96 -30.32 11.88
N SER A 310 13.94 -31.34 11.01
CA SER A 310 13.72 -32.74 11.39
C SER A 310 15.01 -33.50 11.70
N ASP A 311 16.11 -33.22 10.99
CA ASP A 311 17.37 -33.98 11.01
C ASP A 311 18.37 -33.49 12.09
N LEU A 312 17.83 -33.05 13.22
CA LEU A 312 18.63 -32.52 14.33
C LEU A 312 19.19 -33.67 15.17
N THR A 313 20.49 -33.91 15.03
CA THR A 313 21.20 -35.08 15.56
C THR A 313 21.52 -35.02 17.06
N VAL A 314 21.55 -33.83 17.69
CA VAL A 314 22.11 -33.67 19.06
C VAL A 314 21.12 -33.12 20.10
N THR A 315 20.28 -32.13 19.78
CA THR A 315 19.34 -31.51 20.74
C THR A 315 18.06 -30.98 20.07
N PRO A 316 16.91 -30.93 20.76
CA PRO A 316 15.73 -30.19 20.30
C PRO A 316 16.09 -28.72 20.06
N LEU A 317 15.53 -28.13 19.00
CA LEU A 317 15.76 -26.72 18.72
C LEU A 317 14.98 -25.87 19.73
N PRO A 318 15.57 -24.82 20.34
CA PRO A 318 14.86 -23.94 21.26
C PRO A 318 13.93 -22.95 20.52
N LEU A 319 13.57 -23.23 19.26
CA LEU A 319 12.78 -22.37 18.40
C LEU A 319 11.39 -22.17 19.02
N GLN A 320 11.09 -20.92 19.36
CA GLN A 320 9.82 -20.46 19.94
C GLN A 320 8.90 -19.87 18.88
N THR A 321 9.43 -19.29 17.82
CA THR A 321 8.64 -18.65 16.77
C THR A 321 9.07 -19.12 15.39
N LEU A 322 8.11 -19.65 14.62
CA LEU A 322 8.27 -19.97 13.21
C LEU A 322 7.17 -19.26 12.42
N LYS A 323 7.58 -18.29 11.60
CA LYS A 323 6.67 -17.57 10.71
C LYS A 323 6.98 -17.92 9.26
N MET A 324 5.97 -18.45 8.58
CA MET A 324 6.01 -18.85 7.19
C MET A 324 4.75 -18.37 6.47
N GLY A 325 4.25 -17.17 6.80
CA GLY A 325 3.11 -16.59 6.11
C GLY A 325 3.46 -16.31 4.64
N TRP A 326 2.53 -16.52 3.71
CA TRP A 326 2.70 -16.21 2.29
C TRP A 326 3.89 -16.92 1.63
N VAL A 327 4.17 -18.18 1.98
CA VAL A 327 5.26 -18.96 1.37
C VAL A 327 4.84 -19.96 0.31
N ARG A 328 3.53 -20.07 0.04
CA ARG A 328 2.93 -21.01 -0.92
C ARG A 328 3.31 -22.47 -0.61
N ALA A 329 3.27 -22.84 0.66
CA ALA A 329 3.59 -24.21 1.08
C ALA A 329 2.75 -25.27 0.34
N GLY A 330 1.47 -24.99 0.13
CA GLY A 330 0.50 -25.92 -0.45
C GLY A 330 0.36 -27.21 0.35
N THR A 331 -0.46 -28.14 -0.14
CA THR A 331 -0.70 -29.44 0.49
C THR A 331 0.60 -30.23 0.72
N LYS A 332 1.48 -30.27 -0.29
CA LYS A 332 2.72 -31.06 -0.21
C LYS A 332 3.76 -30.48 0.75
N GLY A 333 3.89 -29.16 0.80
CA GLY A 333 4.78 -28.51 1.78
C GLY A 333 4.28 -28.76 3.21
N MET A 334 2.96 -28.71 3.42
CA MET A 334 2.35 -29.01 4.71
C MET A 334 2.50 -30.48 5.14
N GLU A 335 2.44 -31.43 4.20
CA GLU A 335 2.72 -32.84 4.51
C GLU A 335 4.13 -33.01 5.08
N VAL A 336 5.14 -32.43 4.43
CA VAL A 336 6.53 -32.56 4.87
C VAL A 336 6.75 -31.82 6.19
N LEU A 337 6.14 -30.64 6.36
CA LEU A 337 6.20 -29.90 7.61
C LEU A 337 5.54 -30.66 8.78
N GLY A 338 4.36 -31.24 8.57
CA GLY A 338 3.67 -32.04 9.59
C GLY A 338 4.51 -33.25 10.03
N LYS A 339 5.09 -33.99 9.08
CA LYS A 339 6.02 -35.09 9.36
C LYS A 339 7.28 -34.65 10.11
N ALA A 340 7.78 -33.45 9.83
CA ALA A 340 8.91 -32.88 10.57
C ALA A 340 8.51 -32.53 12.03
N LEU A 341 7.30 -31.98 12.24
CA LEU A 341 6.78 -31.69 13.57
C LEU A 341 6.59 -32.97 14.40
N GLU A 342 6.07 -34.05 13.81
CA GLU A 342 5.91 -35.38 14.46
C GLU A 342 7.22 -35.94 15.04
N LYS A 343 8.39 -35.48 14.57
CA LYS A 343 9.69 -35.84 15.17
C LYS A 343 9.95 -35.21 16.55
N LYS A 344 9.05 -34.34 17.02
CA LYS A 344 9.08 -33.67 18.34
C LYS A 344 10.39 -32.94 18.62
N LYS A 345 10.97 -32.34 17.58
CA LYS A 345 12.20 -31.52 17.68
C LYS A 345 11.92 -30.04 17.96
N LEU A 346 10.68 -29.61 17.77
CA LEU A 346 10.21 -28.22 17.93
C LEU A 346 9.23 -28.08 19.12
N THR A 347 9.50 -28.75 20.24
CA THR A 347 8.60 -28.74 21.41
C THR A 347 8.56 -27.39 22.14
N ALA A 348 9.55 -26.52 21.92
CA ALA A 348 9.60 -25.16 22.46
C ALA A 348 8.74 -24.17 21.68
N LEU A 349 8.12 -24.57 20.56
CA LEU A 349 7.38 -23.68 19.68
C LEU A 349 6.16 -23.08 20.39
N LEU A 350 6.13 -21.75 20.46
CA LEU A 350 5.06 -20.93 21.03
C LEU A 350 4.20 -20.30 19.93
N THR A 351 4.78 -19.97 18.77
CA THR A 351 4.09 -19.31 17.66
C THR A 351 4.36 -20.05 16.36
N LEU A 352 3.29 -20.43 15.68
CA LEU A 352 3.32 -20.96 14.32
C LEU A 352 2.38 -20.12 13.44
N ASP A 353 2.97 -19.41 12.48
CA ASP A 353 2.24 -18.61 11.50
C ASP A 353 2.35 -19.22 10.11
N LEU A 354 1.19 -19.62 9.57
CA LEU A 354 1.01 -20.24 8.28
C LEU A 354 0.01 -19.47 7.41
N GLU A 355 -0.16 -18.16 7.63
CA GLU A 355 -1.06 -17.31 6.85
C GLU A 355 -0.87 -17.51 5.34
N ARG A 356 -1.97 -17.63 4.60
CA ARG A 356 -2.04 -17.63 3.12
C ARG A 356 -1.01 -18.53 2.45
N ASN A 357 -1.06 -19.81 2.79
CA ASN A 357 -0.19 -20.86 2.26
C ASN A 357 -0.87 -21.86 1.34
N ASN A 358 -2.15 -21.62 1.00
CA ASN A 358 -2.95 -22.54 0.19
C ASN A 358 -3.05 -23.94 0.84
N VAL A 359 -3.17 -23.98 2.18
CA VAL A 359 -3.34 -25.24 2.92
C VAL A 359 -4.75 -25.78 2.69
N THR A 360 -4.84 -26.96 2.07
CA THR A 360 -6.10 -27.71 1.87
C THR A 360 -6.40 -28.64 3.06
N PRO A 361 -7.58 -29.30 3.16
CA PRO A 361 -7.87 -30.28 4.20
C PRO A 361 -6.82 -31.39 4.30
N SER A 362 -6.42 -31.95 3.14
CA SER A 362 -5.33 -32.94 3.07
C SER A 362 -4.02 -32.42 3.68
N GLY A 363 -3.70 -31.13 3.49
CA GLY A 363 -2.52 -30.51 4.08
C GLY A 363 -2.68 -30.28 5.59
N LEU A 364 -3.86 -29.82 6.00
CA LEU A 364 -4.20 -29.60 7.40
C LEU A 364 -4.17 -30.91 8.21
N GLN A 365 -4.56 -32.04 7.62
CA GLN A 365 -4.55 -33.35 8.27
C GLN A 365 -3.17 -33.69 8.88
N HIS A 366 -2.08 -33.36 8.20
CA HIS A 366 -0.73 -33.59 8.70
C HIS A 366 -0.36 -32.66 9.87
N LEU A 367 -0.80 -31.40 9.85
CA LEU A 367 -0.64 -30.50 10.98
C LEU A 367 -1.48 -30.97 12.18
N THR A 368 -2.73 -31.37 11.93
CA THR A 368 -3.63 -31.90 12.96
C THR A 368 -3.06 -33.14 13.62
N ALA A 369 -2.54 -34.10 12.85
CA ALA A 369 -1.88 -35.29 13.38
C ALA A 369 -0.69 -34.93 14.28
N ALA A 370 0.18 -34.02 13.83
CA ALA A 370 1.31 -33.57 14.63
C ALA A 370 0.88 -32.90 15.96
N VAL A 371 -0.20 -32.12 15.92
CA VAL A 371 -0.79 -31.48 17.10
C VAL A 371 -1.42 -32.50 18.04
N THR A 372 -2.21 -33.47 17.55
CA THR A 372 -2.86 -34.49 18.38
C THR A 372 -1.85 -35.43 19.04
N GLU A 373 -0.70 -35.66 18.41
CA GLU A 373 0.45 -36.35 19.01
C GLU A 373 1.23 -35.51 20.05
N ALA A 374 0.78 -34.30 20.35
CA ALA A 374 1.41 -33.34 21.26
C ALA A 374 2.86 -33.01 20.87
N SER A 375 3.12 -32.85 19.57
CA SER A 375 4.45 -32.51 19.06
C SER A 375 4.81 -31.04 19.27
N VAL A 376 3.81 -30.17 19.42
CA VAL A 376 3.93 -28.73 19.72
C VAL A 376 3.13 -28.37 20.98
N PRO A 377 3.49 -28.91 22.16
CA PRO A 377 2.65 -28.86 23.35
C PRO A 377 2.53 -27.46 23.98
N ASN A 378 3.50 -26.57 23.72
CA ASN A 378 3.55 -25.22 24.29
C ASN A 378 3.00 -24.16 23.32
N LEU A 379 2.31 -24.56 22.25
CA LEU A 379 1.84 -23.62 21.23
C LEU A 379 0.81 -22.65 21.83
N ARG A 380 1.12 -21.35 21.75
CA ARG A 380 0.32 -20.23 22.26
C ARG A 380 -0.39 -19.48 21.13
N VAL A 381 0.22 -19.40 19.95
CA VAL A 381 -0.33 -18.67 18.80
C VAL A 381 -0.30 -19.57 17.57
N LEU A 382 -1.47 -19.79 16.96
CA LEU A 382 -1.62 -20.51 15.71
C LEU A 382 -2.39 -19.64 14.70
N VAL A 383 -1.70 -19.23 13.63
CA VAL A 383 -2.30 -18.45 12.54
C VAL A 383 -2.43 -19.33 11.31
N LEU A 384 -3.67 -19.61 10.90
CA LEU A 384 -4.01 -20.36 9.69
C LEU A 384 -4.79 -19.51 8.68
N LYS A 385 -4.90 -18.21 8.93
CA LYS A 385 -5.60 -17.21 8.12
C LYS A 385 -5.42 -17.37 6.61
N ASN A 386 -6.48 -17.13 5.84
CA ASN A 386 -6.50 -17.13 4.37
C ASN A 386 -6.02 -18.45 3.74
N ASN A 387 -6.38 -19.59 4.31
CA ASN A 387 -6.12 -20.92 3.77
C ASN A 387 -7.41 -21.67 3.42
N TRP A 388 -7.36 -22.67 2.56
CA TRP A 388 -8.53 -23.45 2.13
C TRP A 388 -8.74 -24.67 3.04
N LEU A 389 -8.93 -24.45 4.34
CA LEU A 389 -8.86 -25.51 5.35
C LEU A 389 -9.95 -26.59 5.22
N THR A 390 -11.01 -26.31 4.46
CA THR A 390 -12.18 -27.19 4.27
C THR A 390 -12.40 -27.58 2.81
N ASP A 391 -11.79 -26.88 1.86
CA ASP A 391 -12.00 -27.08 0.43
C ASP A 391 -10.75 -27.74 -0.17
N GLU A 392 -10.88 -28.96 -0.70
CA GLU A 392 -9.74 -29.67 -1.31
C GLU A 392 -9.23 -28.98 -2.58
N ASN A 393 -10.12 -28.23 -3.24
CA ASN A 393 -9.84 -27.52 -4.47
C ASN A 393 -10.13 -26.03 -4.28
N SER A 394 -9.34 -25.18 -4.93
CA SER A 394 -9.61 -23.73 -5.01
C SER A 394 -10.98 -23.50 -5.67
N PRO A 395 -11.79 -22.52 -5.23
CA PRO A 395 -13.06 -22.19 -5.90
C PRO A 395 -12.90 -21.80 -7.37
N PHE A 396 -11.67 -21.45 -7.78
CA PHE A 396 -11.31 -21.12 -9.15
C PHE A 396 -10.93 -22.34 -10.01
N SER A 397 -10.94 -23.57 -9.47
CA SER A 397 -10.44 -24.75 -10.18
C SER A 397 -11.44 -25.41 -11.14
N GLY A 398 -12.69 -24.92 -11.23
CA GLY A 398 -13.74 -25.47 -12.09
C GLY A 398 -14.21 -26.89 -11.74
N GLU A 399 -13.67 -27.51 -10.70
CA GLU A 399 -14.09 -28.82 -10.19
C GLU A 399 -15.22 -28.65 -9.15
N ALA A 400 -16.08 -29.66 -9.02
CA ALA A 400 -17.11 -29.66 -7.98
C ALA A 400 -16.47 -29.51 -6.58
N GLU A 401 -16.97 -28.58 -5.77
CA GLU A 401 -16.49 -28.33 -4.40
C GLU A 401 -16.49 -29.63 -3.57
N LYS A 402 -15.33 -30.24 -3.40
CA LYS A 402 -15.14 -31.35 -2.47
C LYS A 402 -14.71 -30.79 -1.13
N LYS A 403 -15.66 -30.74 -0.20
CA LYS A 403 -15.42 -30.28 1.17
C LYS A 403 -15.02 -31.42 2.09
N ASP A 404 -13.93 -31.25 2.83
CA ASP A 404 -13.54 -32.12 3.92
C ASP A 404 -13.28 -31.30 5.19
N TYR A 405 -14.14 -31.52 6.18
CA TYR A 405 -14.11 -30.80 7.44
C TYR A 405 -13.41 -31.59 8.56
N ALA A 406 -13.09 -32.87 8.35
CA ALA A 406 -12.60 -33.75 9.40
C ALA A 406 -11.27 -33.27 10.02
N PRO A 407 -10.26 -32.81 9.25
CA PRO A 407 -8.99 -32.34 9.80
C PRO A 407 -9.15 -31.12 10.70
N LEU A 408 -10.00 -30.17 10.30
CA LEU A 408 -10.27 -28.96 11.07
C LEU A 408 -11.09 -29.28 12.32
N ARG A 409 -12.12 -30.13 12.20
CA ARG A 409 -12.90 -30.61 13.34
C ARG A 409 -12.02 -31.31 14.37
N GLU A 410 -11.10 -32.16 13.94
CA GLU A 410 -10.15 -32.84 14.83
C GLU A 410 -9.18 -31.86 15.50
N LEU A 411 -8.68 -30.86 14.77
CA LEU A 411 -7.84 -29.79 15.33
C LEU A 411 -8.57 -29.01 16.43
N LEU A 412 -9.82 -28.60 16.18
CA LEU A 412 -10.63 -27.87 17.16
C LEU A 412 -11.07 -28.76 18.34
N CYS A 413 -11.21 -30.08 18.12
CA CYS A 413 -11.50 -31.09 19.13
C CYS A 413 -10.25 -31.63 19.85
N THR A 414 -9.05 -31.05 19.66
CA THR A 414 -7.85 -31.55 20.33
C THR A 414 -7.75 -31.08 21.79
N ASN A 415 -7.16 -31.92 22.65
CA ASN A 415 -6.81 -31.56 24.03
C ASN A 415 -5.32 -31.20 24.20
N ALA A 416 -4.56 -31.22 23.10
CA ALA A 416 -3.12 -30.98 23.10
C ALA A 416 -2.78 -29.48 23.22
N LEU A 417 -3.61 -28.59 22.68
CA LEU A 417 -3.39 -27.14 22.63
C LEU A 417 -3.89 -26.42 23.90
N ARG A 418 -3.39 -26.84 25.07
CA ARG A 418 -3.85 -26.28 26.37
C ARG A 418 -3.37 -24.86 26.64
N ASP A 419 -2.23 -24.51 26.06
CA ASP A 419 -1.59 -23.20 26.23
C ASP A 419 -1.95 -22.20 25.13
N LEU A 420 -2.85 -22.57 24.22
CA LEU A 420 -3.26 -21.71 23.11
C LEU A 420 -3.96 -20.45 23.62
N GLU A 421 -3.40 -19.30 23.26
CA GLU A 421 -3.85 -17.95 23.57
C GLU A 421 -4.48 -17.26 22.36
N GLU A 422 -4.04 -17.59 21.14
CA GLU A 422 -4.54 -17.01 19.89
C GLU A 422 -4.72 -18.08 18.82
N LEU A 423 -5.92 -18.10 18.23
CA LEU A 423 -6.27 -18.92 17.07
C LEU A 423 -6.90 -18.02 15.99
N ASP A 424 -6.20 -17.85 14.89
CA ASP A 424 -6.68 -17.06 13.74
C ASP A 424 -7.04 -17.99 12.56
N LEU A 425 -8.33 -18.04 12.27
CA LEU A 425 -8.97 -18.80 11.20
C LEU A 425 -9.68 -17.88 10.21
N SER A 426 -9.31 -16.59 10.18
CA SER A 426 -9.93 -15.62 9.28
C SER A 426 -9.71 -15.99 7.81
N GLY A 427 -10.74 -15.89 6.98
CA GLY A 427 -10.65 -16.23 5.55
C GLY A 427 -10.41 -17.72 5.26
N CYS A 428 -10.78 -18.64 6.17
CA CYS A 428 -10.50 -20.08 6.03
C CYS A 428 -11.65 -20.97 5.50
N HIS A 429 -12.75 -20.38 5.01
CA HIS A 429 -13.90 -21.13 4.47
C HIS A 429 -14.56 -22.15 5.41
N LEU A 430 -14.69 -21.82 6.70
CA LEU A 430 -14.96 -22.79 7.78
C LEU A 430 -16.23 -23.66 7.67
N GLY A 431 -17.27 -23.22 6.95
CA GLY A 431 -18.48 -24.03 6.65
C GLY A 431 -19.04 -24.81 7.84
N VAL A 432 -19.49 -26.06 7.59
CA VAL A 432 -20.09 -26.97 8.59
C VAL A 432 -19.05 -27.64 9.51
N ALA A 433 -17.77 -27.24 9.45
CA ALA A 433 -16.71 -27.87 10.24
C ALA A 433 -16.91 -27.72 11.76
N VAL A 434 -17.69 -26.70 12.13
CA VAL A 434 -17.87 -26.27 13.50
C VAL A 434 -19.19 -26.81 14.08
N SER A 435 -19.38 -28.12 14.02
CA SER A 435 -20.59 -28.77 14.55
C SER A 435 -20.69 -28.69 16.08
N SER A 436 -21.89 -28.88 16.65
CA SER A 436 -22.19 -28.96 18.10
C SER A 436 -21.13 -29.71 18.92
N ASP A 437 -20.65 -30.85 18.42
CA ASP A 437 -19.76 -31.73 19.18
C ASP A 437 -18.38 -31.10 19.49
N VAL A 438 -17.93 -30.13 18.69
CA VAL A 438 -16.64 -29.45 18.85
C VAL A 438 -16.62 -28.60 20.12
N PHE A 439 -17.75 -27.95 20.41
CA PHE A 439 -17.88 -26.95 21.46
C PHE A 439 -18.45 -27.49 22.77
N VAL A 440 -19.14 -28.62 22.73
CA VAL A 440 -19.86 -29.18 23.90
C VAL A 440 -18.92 -29.82 24.95
N THR A 441 -17.61 -29.93 24.69
CA THR A 441 -16.66 -30.44 25.70
C THR A 441 -16.22 -29.31 26.66
N PRO A 442 -16.58 -29.35 27.96
CA PRO A 442 -16.23 -28.29 28.91
C PRO A 442 -14.71 -28.14 29.10
N GLY A 443 -14.22 -26.91 29.26
CA GLY A 443 -12.85 -26.61 29.67
C GLY A 443 -11.77 -26.68 28.58
N ARG A 444 -12.16 -26.67 27.30
CA ARG A 444 -11.21 -26.58 26.17
C ARG A 444 -10.73 -25.14 25.94
N PHE A 445 -9.49 -25.04 25.45
CA PHE A 445 -8.79 -23.77 25.21
C PHE A 445 -8.82 -22.81 26.42
N PRO A 446 -8.39 -23.26 27.61
CA PRO A 446 -8.57 -22.50 28.86
C PRO A 446 -7.82 -21.17 28.90
N LYS A 447 -6.76 -21.01 28.09
CA LYS A 447 -5.95 -19.79 27.98
C LYS A 447 -6.28 -18.93 26.76
N LEU A 448 -7.25 -19.34 25.94
CA LEU A 448 -7.56 -18.64 24.69
C LEU A 448 -8.11 -17.25 24.99
N GLN A 449 -7.43 -16.26 24.45
CA GLN A 449 -7.72 -14.84 24.60
C GLN A 449 -8.21 -14.24 23.28
N ARG A 450 -7.78 -14.78 22.14
CA ARG A 450 -8.19 -14.29 20.83
C ARG A 450 -8.65 -15.40 19.92
N LEU A 451 -9.81 -15.18 19.32
CA LEU A 451 -10.38 -16.04 18.29
C LEU A 451 -10.87 -15.18 17.14
N ASP A 452 -10.27 -15.38 15.96
CA ASP A 452 -10.63 -14.64 14.76
C ASP A 452 -11.21 -15.59 13.70
N PHE A 453 -12.44 -15.31 13.29
CA PHE A 453 -13.11 -16.00 12.20
C PHE A 453 -13.35 -15.11 10.98
N TYR A 454 -12.90 -13.85 10.99
CA TYR A 454 -13.27 -12.81 10.01
C TYR A 454 -13.21 -13.27 8.55
N GLY A 455 -14.25 -12.96 7.77
CA GLY A 455 -14.26 -13.18 6.33
C GLY A 455 -13.50 -12.05 5.64
N GLY A 456 -12.31 -12.35 5.09
CA GLY A 456 -11.56 -11.39 4.27
C GLY A 456 -12.30 -10.95 3.00
N VAL A 457 -11.67 -10.06 2.23
CA VAL A 457 -12.18 -9.48 0.95
C VAL A 457 -12.59 -10.55 -0.06
N MET A 458 -12.03 -11.77 0.03
CA MET A 458 -12.32 -12.89 -0.86
C MET A 458 -13.56 -13.71 -0.48
N GLY A 459 -14.38 -13.25 0.48
CA GLY A 459 -15.69 -13.84 0.83
C GLY A 459 -15.61 -15.34 1.13
N GLY A 460 -15.38 -15.73 2.39
CA GLY A 460 -15.07 -17.14 2.66
C GLY A 460 -15.58 -17.77 3.94
N SER A 461 -15.38 -17.18 5.10
CA SER A 461 -15.74 -17.86 6.36
C SER A 461 -17.21 -17.68 6.73
N CYS A 462 -18.13 -18.40 6.09
CA CYS A 462 -19.52 -18.46 6.57
C CYS A 462 -19.60 -19.33 7.83
N LEU A 463 -19.84 -18.72 9.01
CA LEU A 463 -20.36 -19.45 10.17
C LEU A 463 -21.88 -19.37 10.10
N GLY A 464 -22.55 -20.47 9.77
CA GLY A 464 -24.00 -20.53 9.70
C GLY A 464 -24.68 -20.45 11.08
N SER A 465 -26.02 -20.47 11.08
CA SER A 465 -26.82 -20.40 12.30
C SER A 465 -26.56 -21.58 13.24
N ASP A 466 -26.39 -22.79 12.71
CA ASP A 466 -26.22 -23.99 13.55
C ASP A 466 -24.83 -23.99 14.21
N GLU A 467 -23.80 -23.52 13.50
CA GLU A 467 -22.44 -23.34 14.02
C GLU A 467 -22.37 -22.24 15.10
N LEU A 468 -23.10 -21.13 14.93
CA LEU A 468 -23.22 -20.09 15.95
C LEU A 468 -23.96 -20.58 17.20
N ALA A 469 -25.02 -21.38 17.04
CA ALA A 469 -25.72 -22.00 18.17
C ALA A 469 -24.81 -22.98 18.93
N ALA A 470 -23.98 -23.72 18.20
CA ALA A 470 -22.96 -24.60 18.77
C ALA A 470 -21.89 -23.80 19.55
N LEU A 471 -21.41 -22.68 18.99
CA LEU A 471 -20.48 -21.78 19.67
C LEU A 471 -21.09 -21.21 20.95
N ALA A 472 -22.35 -20.77 20.90
CA ALA A 472 -23.10 -20.26 22.05
C ALA A 472 -23.17 -21.32 23.17
N SER A 473 -23.55 -22.55 22.82
CA SER A 473 -23.61 -23.68 23.77
C SER A 473 -22.25 -24.00 24.36
N GLY A 474 -21.17 -23.88 23.57
CA GLY A 474 -19.80 -24.03 24.05
C GLY A 474 -19.41 -22.99 25.09
N LEU A 475 -19.69 -21.72 24.81
CA LEU A 475 -19.42 -20.62 25.75
C LEU A 475 -20.16 -20.85 27.08
N GLU A 476 -21.42 -21.29 27.04
CA GLU A 476 -22.19 -21.68 28.24
C GLU A 476 -21.55 -22.86 28.98
N ALA A 477 -20.99 -23.83 28.26
CA ALA A 477 -20.25 -24.96 28.81
C ALA A 477 -18.83 -24.61 29.32
N GLY A 478 -18.41 -23.34 29.25
CA GLY A 478 -17.10 -22.87 29.71
C GLY A 478 -15.97 -23.09 28.70
N TRP A 479 -16.27 -23.07 27.41
CA TRP A 479 -15.29 -23.00 26.33
C TRP A 479 -14.62 -21.62 26.29
N ALA A 480 -13.29 -21.56 26.25
CA ALA A 480 -12.50 -20.32 26.19
C ALA A 480 -12.95 -19.20 27.17
N PRO A 481 -12.98 -19.44 28.50
CA PRO A 481 -13.49 -18.47 29.49
C PRO A 481 -12.65 -17.18 29.59
N GLY A 482 -11.42 -17.21 29.07
CA GLY A 482 -10.48 -16.09 29.07
C GLY A 482 -10.57 -15.18 27.83
N LEU A 483 -11.54 -15.38 26.95
CA LEU A 483 -11.60 -14.68 25.67
C LEU A 483 -11.73 -13.16 25.84
N ARG A 484 -10.84 -12.44 25.16
CA ARG A 484 -10.72 -10.97 25.15
C ARG A 484 -11.05 -10.39 23.80
N ASP A 485 -10.73 -11.11 22.73
CA ASP A 485 -10.95 -10.68 21.35
C ASP A 485 -11.76 -11.73 20.61
N LEU A 486 -12.89 -11.29 20.08
CA LEU A 486 -13.75 -12.15 19.28
C LEU A 486 -14.18 -11.43 18.02
N THR A 487 -13.86 -12.04 16.88
CA THR A 487 -14.34 -11.60 15.58
C THR A 487 -15.26 -12.67 14.97
N LEU A 488 -16.50 -12.28 14.68
CA LEU A 488 -17.42 -13.09 13.88
C LEU A 488 -17.37 -12.65 12.41
N PRO A 489 -17.47 -13.60 11.45
CA PRO A 489 -17.35 -13.28 10.03
C PRO A 489 -18.61 -12.68 9.43
N ASP A 490 -18.41 -12.11 8.23
CA ASP A 490 -19.47 -11.79 7.29
C ASP A 490 -20.22 -13.07 6.89
N GLU A 491 -21.53 -12.98 6.70
CA GLU A 491 -22.38 -14.07 6.22
C GLU A 491 -23.14 -13.59 4.98
N SER A 492 -23.24 -14.44 3.96
CA SER A 492 -23.86 -14.10 2.68
C SER A 492 -25.21 -14.77 2.47
N SER A 493 -25.53 -15.85 3.19
CA SER A 493 -26.60 -16.77 2.81
C SER A 493 -27.61 -17.13 3.92
N GLY A 494 -27.37 -16.73 5.17
CA GLY A 494 -28.20 -17.12 6.31
C GLY A 494 -29.53 -16.35 6.43
N GLU A 495 -30.66 -17.05 6.52
CA GLU A 495 -31.97 -16.48 6.92
C GLU A 495 -32.34 -16.75 8.39
N LYS A 496 -31.73 -17.78 9.01
CA LYS A 496 -32.08 -18.25 10.36
C LYS A 496 -31.42 -17.41 11.46
N LYS A 497 -32.23 -16.71 12.25
CA LYS A 497 -31.77 -15.82 13.34
C LYS A 497 -31.48 -16.55 14.66
N GLU A 498 -31.88 -17.80 14.79
CA GLU A 498 -31.83 -18.55 16.05
C GLU A 498 -30.39 -18.69 16.57
N GLY A 499 -29.42 -18.96 15.69
CA GLY A 499 -28.02 -19.14 16.07
C GLY A 499 -27.37 -17.88 16.64
N ILE A 500 -27.53 -16.75 15.94
CA ILE A 500 -26.99 -15.47 16.39
C ILE A 500 -27.69 -14.95 17.65
N LEU A 501 -29.00 -15.26 17.81
CA LEU A 501 -29.74 -14.90 19.02
C LEU A 501 -29.30 -15.75 20.23
N ALA A 502 -29.09 -17.06 20.04
CA ALA A 502 -28.52 -17.93 21.06
C ALA A 502 -27.14 -17.42 21.49
N PHE A 503 -26.31 -17.02 20.53
CA PHE A 503 -25.01 -16.42 20.78
C PHE A 503 -25.10 -15.10 21.57
N ALA A 504 -26.00 -14.19 21.21
CA ALA A 504 -26.24 -12.96 21.96
C ALA A 504 -26.69 -13.23 23.41
N ASN A 505 -27.54 -14.24 23.61
CA ASN A 505 -27.98 -14.65 24.94
C ASN A 505 -26.84 -15.25 25.77
N ALA A 506 -25.99 -16.09 25.18
CA ALA A 506 -24.81 -16.65 25.86
C ALA A 506 -23.84 -15.56 26.32
N LEU A 507 -23.63 -14.49 25.53
CA LEU A 507 -22.87 -13.31 25.97
C LEU A 507 -23.52 -12.62 27.17
N ASN A 508 -24.83 -12.42 27.13
CA ASN A 508 -25.59 -11.74 28.18
C ASN A 508 -25.63 -12.52 29.50
N SER A 509 -25.49 -13.84 29.44
CA SER A 509 -25.35 -14.72 30.62
C SER A 509 -24.02 -14.53 31.37
N GLY A 510 -23.11 -13.71 30.85
CA GLY A 510 -21.86 -13.34 31.53
C GLY A 510 -20.71 -14.35 31.32
N HIS A 511 -20.78 -15.18 30.28
CA HIS A 511 -19.76 -16.19 29.99
C HIS A 511 -18.48 -15.62 29.35
N LEU A 512 -18.49 -14.35 28.90
CA LEU A 512 -17.32 -13.63 28.37
C LEU A 512 -17.08 -12.29 29.11
N PRO A 513 -16.80 -12.32 30.42
CA PRO A 513 -16.67 -11.11 31.23
C PRO A 513 -15.38 -10.32 30.95
N HIS A 514 -14.41 -10.93 30.26
CA HIS A 514 -13.11 -10.35 29.95
C HIS A 514 -13.01 -9.77 28.54
N LEU A 515 -14.12 -9.72 27.79
CA LEU A 515 -14.12 -9.25 26.41
C LEU A 515 -13.69 -7.77 26.34
N THR A 516 -12.64 -7.51 25.56
CA THR A 516 -12.08 -6.17 25.30
C THR A 516 -12.26 -5.72 23.87
N ARG A 517 -12.32 -6.64 22.91
CA ARG A 517 -12.53 -6.32 21.49
C ARG A 517 -13.60 -7.22 20.91
N TRP A 518 -14.57 -6.60 20.25
CA TRP A 518 -15.66 -7.31 19.62
C TRP A 518 -15.87 -6.81 18.20
N LYS A 519 -15.80 -7.72 17.24
CA LYS A 519 -16.02 -7.44 15.84
C LYS A 519 -17.12 -8.35 15.30
N LEU A 520 -18.12 -7.74 14.69
CA LEU A 520 -19.23 -8.40 14.06
C LEU A 520 -19.22 -8.06 12.57
N GLY A 521 -18.84 -9.06 11.78
CA GLY A 521 -18.95 -9.01 10.33
C GLY A 521 -20.39 -8.79 9.87
N SER A 522 -20.51 -8.46 8.60
CA SER A 522 -21.77 -8.13 7.97
C SER A 522 -22.65 -9.36 7.79
N ARG A 523 -23.74 -9.45 8.55
CA ARG A 523 -24.62 -10.63 8.58
C ARG A 523 -26.10 -10.29 8.29
N PRO A 524 -26.76 -10.98 7.35
CA PRO A 524 -28.18 -10.76 7.02
C PRO A 524 -29.16 -11.23 8.10
N GLU A 525 -28.72 -12.04 9.06
CA GLU A 525 -29.59 -12.52 10.15
C GLU A 525 -29.81 -11.47 11.25
N ILE A 526 -28.96 -10.44 11.30
CA ILE A 526 -29.05 -9.40 12.33
C ILE A 526 -30.19 -8.44 12.00
N ASN A 527 -31.31 -8.61 12.71
CA ASN A 527 -32.44 -7.69 12.72
C ASN A 527 -32.45 -6.86 14.02
N GLY A 528 -33.44 -5.97 14.19
CA GLY A 528 -33.60 -5.14 15.39
C GLY A 528 -33.68 -5.93 16.70
N GLU A 529 -34.32 -7.11 16.70
CA GLU A 529 -34.42 -7.99 17.88
C GLU A 529 -33.04 -8.52 18.31
N VAL A 530 -32.28 -9.07 17.35
CA VAL A 530 -30.94 -9.62 17.59
C VAL A 530 -29.98 -8.51 18.04
N LEU A 531 -29.99 -7.36 17.37
CA LEU A 531 -29.16 -6.23 17.78
C LEU A 531 -29.57 -5.70 19.16
N SER A 532 -30.87 -5.68 19.48
CA SER A 532 -31.38 -5.36 20.82
C SER A 532 -30.94 -6.37 21.87
N ALA A 533 -30.75 -7.64 21.52
CA ALA A 533 -30.19 -8.64 22.43
C ALA A 533 -28.72 -8.33 22.77
N PHE A 534 -27.88 -8.02 21.78
CA PHE A 534 -26.48 -7.64 22.04
C PHE A 534 -26.39 -6.35 22.86
N THR A 535 -27.17 -5.33 22.51
CA THR A 535 -27.12 -4.02 23.17
C THR A 535 -27.69 -4.05 24.60
N ARG A 536 -28.66 -4.92 24.91
CA ARG A 536 -29.05 -5.20 26.31
C ARG A 536 -27.88 -5.74 27.14
N GLY A 537 -27.01 -6.56 26.54
CA GLY A 537 -25.75 -7.00 27.15
C GLY A 537 -24.78 -5.86 27.45
N LEU A 538 -24.65 -4.92 26.50
CA LEU A 538 -23.84 -3.72 26.66
C LEU A 538 -24.42 -2.79 27.74
N ALA A 539 -25.73 -2.56 27.74
CA ALA A 539 -26.43 -1.70 28.69
C ALA A 539 -26.41 -2.26 30.12
N SER A 540 -26.61 -3.56 30.28
CA SER A 540 -26.49 -4.24 31.59
C SER A 540 -25.06 -4.26 32.11
N GLY A 541 -24.06 -4.02 31.25
CA GLY A 541 -22.64 -4.10 31.58
C GLY A 541 -22.14 -5.54 31.74
N ALA A 542 -22.91 -6.55 31.30
CA ALA A 542 -22.57 -7.97 31.43
C ALA A 542 -21.20 -8.31 30.83
N TRP A 543 -20.88 -7.69 29.68
CA TRP A 543 -19.60 -7.84 28.98
C TRP A 543 -19.07 -6.51 28.40
N GLY A 544 -19.86 -5.44 28.44
CA GLY A 544 -19.50 -4.14 27.83
C GLY A 544 -18.47 -3.29 28.58
N SER A 545 -18.29 -3.50 29.89
CA SER A 545 -17.52 -2.58 30.75
C SER A 545 -16.01 -2.54 30.50
N LEU A 546 -15.47 -3.57 29.85
CA LEU A 546 -14.05 -3.69 29.51
C LEU A 546 -13.76 -3.45 28.03
N LEU A 547 -14.79 -3.22 27.19
CA LEU A 547 -14.61 -3.04 25.76
C LEU A 547 -13.79 -1.79 25.44
N VAL A 548 -12.79 -1.99 24.60
CA VAL A 548 -11.86 -1.00 24.05
C VAL A 548 -12.12 -0.81 22.55
N GLU A 549 -12.57 -1.85 21.85
CA GLU A 549 -12.88 -1.79 20.41
C GLU A 549 -14.20 -2.49 20.11
N ILE A 550 -15.06 -1.82 19.34
CA ILE A 550 -16.29 -2.38 18.78
C ILE A 550 -16.31 -2.09 17.29
N GLU A 551 -16.50 -3.12 16.47
CA GLU A 551 -16.74 -3.00 15.03
C GLU A 551 -18.02 -3.73 14.64
N LEU A 552 -19.02 -3.01 14.16
CA LEU A 552 -20.31 -3.54 13.72
C LEU A 552 -20.54 -3.21 12.26
N ARG A 553 -20.73 -4.25 11.44
CA ARG A 553 -21.15 -4.12 10.04
C ARG A 553 -22.56 -4.68 9.90
N LEU A 554 -23.50 -3.86 9.47
CA LEU A 554 -24.93 -4.16 9.49
C LEU A 554 -25.53 -3.96 8.10
N LYS A 555 -26.28 -4.95 7.63
CA LYS A 555 -26.70 -5.11 6.22
C LYS A 555 -28.21 -5.16 5.98
N LYS A 556 -29.07 -5.01 7.00
CA LYS A 556 -30.51 -5.30 6.89
C LYS A 556 -31.42 -4.20 7.45
N GLU A 557 -32.64 -4.18 6.93
CA GLU A 557 -33.78 -3.34 7.34
C GLU A 557 -34.22 -3.60 8.81
N ALA A 558 -34.85 -2.60 9.43
CA ALA A 558 -35.45 -2.64 10.77
C ALA A 558 -34.49 -2.89 11.96
N ILE A 559 -33.28 -2.31 11.94
CA ILE A 559 -32.32 -2.33 13.07
C ILE A 559 -32.50 -1.18 14.09
N GLY A 560 -33.48 -0.30 13.90
CA GLY A 560 -33.64 0.94 14.67
C GLY A 560 -33.72 0.75 16.18
N GLU A 561 -34.48 -0.24 16.67
CA GLU A 561 -34.57 -0.53 18.11
C GLU A 561 -33.21 -0.88 18.72
N GLY A 562 -32.41 -1.69 18.00
CA GLY A 562 -31.07 -2.06 18.44
C GLY A 562 -30.11 -0.87 18.44
N VAL A 563 -30.18 0.01 17.44
CA VAL A 563 -29.36 1.23 17.40
C VAL A 563 -29.75 2.20 18.53
N ALA A 564 -31.04 2.36 18.81
CA ALA A 564 -31.51 3.16 19.93
C ALA A 564 -31.02 2.60 21.28
N ALA A 565 -31.06 1.27 21.45
CA ALA A 565 -30.52 0.63 22.65
C ALA A 565 -29.00 0.79 22.78
N LEU A 566 -28.25 0.81 21.67
CA LEU A 566 -26.82 1.13 21.68
C LEU A 566 -26.57 2.58 22.13
N ALA A 567 -27.33 3.53 21.60
CA ALA A 567 -27.27 4.93 21.99
C ALA A 567 -27.54 5.11 23.50
N GLU A 568 -28.54 4.40 24.03
CA GLU A 568 -28.84 4.40 25.46
C GLU A 568 -27.71 3.80 26.30
N ALA A 569 -27.09 2.69 25.86
CA ALA A 569 -25.94 2.11 26.56
C ALA A 569 -24.74 3.07 26.62
N ILE A 570 -24.51 3.84 25.54
CA ILE A 570 -23.50 4.89 25.49
C ILE A 570 -23.87 6.02 26.45
N ARG A 571 -25.12 6.49 26.42
CA ARG A 571 -25.65 7.56 27.29
C ARG A 571 -25.52 7.21 28.78
N GLU A 572 -25.76 5.95 29.12
CA GLU A 572 -25.57 5.41 30.47
C GLU A 572 -24.10 5.22 30.89
N LYS A 573 -23.14 5.60 30.04
CA LYS A 573 -21.69 5.50 30.30
C LYS A 573 -21.25 4.06 30.58
N ARG A 574 -21.82 3.10 29.85
CA ARG A 574 -21.44 1.68 29.97
C ARG A 574 -20.18 1.33 29.18
N LEU A 575 -19.77 2.20 28.25
CA LEU A 575 -18.65 2.00 27.33
C LEU A 575 -17.50 3.00 27.57
N LEU A 576 -17.20 3.33 28.82
CA LEU A 576 -16.20 4.36 29.19
C LEU A 576 -14.76 4.05 28.75
N LYS A 577 -14.41 2.78 28.52
CA LYS A 577 -13.07 2.35 28.07
C LYS A 577 -12.94 2.26 26.55
N LEU A 578 -14.03 2.48 25.81
CA LEU A 578 -14.07 2.36 24.36
C LEU A 578 -13.15 3.41 23.72
N GLN A 579 -12.14 2.94 22.98
CA GLN A 579 -11.18 3.77 22.25
C GLN A 579 -11.44 3.77 20.75
N LYS A 580 -12.01 2.69 20.20
CA LYS A 580 -12.33 2.56 18.78
C LYS A 580 -13.76 2.08 18.59
N LEU A 581 -14.52 2.83 17.80
CA LEU A 581 -15.88 2.46 17.40
C LEU A 581 -16.01 2.55 15.89
N VAL A 582 -16.35 1.41 15.26
CA VAL A 582 -16.63 1.32 13.83
C VAL A 582 -18.07 0.87 13.66
N LEU A 583 -18.91 1.69 13.04
CA LEU A 583 -20.30 1.39 12.73
C LEU A 583 -20.49 1.54 11.22
N LYS A 584 -20.78 0.45 10.51
CA LYS A 584 -21.03 0.50 9.06
C LYS A 584 -22.40 -0.06 8.73
N PHE A 585 -23.33 0.82 8.35
CA PHE A 585 -24.66 0.48 7.87
C PHE A 585 -24.63 0.45 6.34
N TRP A 586 -24.86 -0.73 5.75
CA TRP A 586 -24.75 -0.97 4.30
C TRP A 586 -26.06 -0.86 3.54
N THR A 587 -27.18 -1.19 4.19
CA THR A 587 -28.51 -0.93 3.63
C THR A 587 -28.94 0.48 3.96
N PHE A 588 -29.70 1.09 3.05
CA PHE A 588 -30.59 2.23 3.32
C PHE A 588 -31.66 1.78 4.33
N ALA A 589 -31.23 1.50 5.56
CA ALA A 589 -32.12 1.09 6.60
C ALA A 589 -33.09 2.25 6.85
N GLU A 590 -34.38 1.93 7.04
CA GLU A 590 -35.41 2.81 7.60
C GLU A 590 -35.06 3.20 9.07
N LEU A 591 -33.85 3.68 9.31
CA LEU A 591 -33.46 4.26 10.58
C LEU A 591 -34.17 5.60 10.66
N SER A 592 -35.06 5.73 11.64
CA SER A 592 -35.70 7.01 11.90
C SER A 592 -34.64 8.05 12.27
N GLY A 593 -34.76 9.26 11.72
CA GLY A 593 -33.84 10.36 12.02
C GLY A 593 -33.66 10.59 13.54
N GLY A 594 -34.72 10.41 14.34
CA GLY A 594 -34.61 10.48 15.81
C GLY A 594 -33.70 9.42 16.44
N THR A 595 -33.63 8.21 15.88
CA THR A 595 -32.71 7.16 16.34
C THR A 595 -31.25 7.54 16.05
N LEU A 596 -31.02 8.06 14.85
CA LEU A 596 -29.71 8.51 14.40
C LEU A 596 -29.23 9.74 15.14
N TRP A 597 -30.12 10.72 15.37
CA TRP A 597 -29.87 11.85 16.25
C TRP A 597 -29.49 11.38 17.65
N GLY A 598 -30.26 10.45 18.22
CA GLY A 598 -29.99 9.90 19.55
C GLY A 598 -28.61 9.23 19.64
N LEU A 599 -28.22 8.48 18.59
CA LEU A 599 -26.90 7.89 18.49
C LEU A 599 -25.78 8.94 18.39
N GLY A 600 -25.90 9.89 17.47
CA GLY A 600 -24.93 10.98 17.29
C GLY A 600 -24.74 11.79 18.57
N TRP A 601 -25.86 12.13 19.21
CA TRP A 601 -25.87 12.86 20.49
C TRP A 601 -25.24 12.04 21.62
N ALA A 602 -25.55 10.75 21.74
CA ALA A 602 -24.95 9.90 22.76
C ALA A 602 -23.43 9.78 22.59
N LEU A 603 -22.95 9.64 21.36
CA LEU A 603 -21.52 9.59 21.02
C LEU A 603 -20.80 10.88 21.42
N GLY A 604 -21.37 12.03 21.03
CA GLY A 604 -20.77 13.32 21.34
C GLY A 604 -20.99 13.80 22.79
N GLY A 605 -22.04 13.34 23.47
CA GLY A 605 -22.46 13.82 24.80
C GLY A 605 -21.66 13.29 26.01
N GLY A 606 -20.53 12.62 25.78
CA GLY A 606 -19.63 12.17 26.85
C GLY A 606 -19.87 10.75 27.36
N GLY A 607 -20.66 9.95 26.64
CA GLY A 607 -20.85 8.52 26.93
C GLY A 607 -19.58 7.68 26.72
N CYS A 608 -18.72 8.11 25.78
CA CYS A 608 -17.47 7.45 25.39
C CYS A 608 -16.26 8.39 25.48
N GLY A 609 -15.97 8.96 26.66
CA GLY A 609 -14.90 9.98 26.81
C GLY A 609 -13.47 9.52 26.46
N ALA A 610 -13.22 8.20 26.39
CA ALA A 610 -11.94 7.62 25.98
C ALA A 610 -11.82 7.37 24.47
N LEU A 611 -12.87 7.66 23.69
CA LEU A 611 -12.92 7.39 22.25
C LEU A 611 -11.85 8.18 21.51
N ARG A 612 -11.01 7.48 20.75
CA ARG A 612 -9.90 8.00 19.95
C ARG A 612 -10.18 7.91 18.46
N GLU A 613 -10.83 6.83 18.02
CA GLU A 613 -11.16 6.58 16.62
C GLU A 613 -12.66 6.32 16.48
N LEU A 614 -13.32 7.11 15.64
CA LEU A 614 -14.72 6.94 15.29
C LEU A 614 -14.84 6.82 13.76
N VAL A 615 -15.34 5.68 13.30
CA VAL A 615 -15.65 5.42 11.90
C VAL A 615 -17.14 5.12 11.78
N VAL A 616 -17.88 5.95 11.06
CA VAL A 616 -19.32 5.74 10.85
C VAL A 616 -19.62 5.81 9.36
N ARG A 617 -20.15 4.72 8.81
CA ARG A 617 -20.81 4.68 7.50
C ARG A 617 -22.30 4.54 7.71
N TRP A 618 -23.11 5.46 7.20
CA TRP A 618 -24.57 5.41 7.36
C TRP A 618 -25.30 5.95 6.13
N GLY A 619 -26.61 5.72 6.10
CA GLY A 619 -27.51 6.39 5.17
C GLY A 619 -28.80 6.78 5.87
N GLU A 620 -29.38 7.91 5.47
CA GLU A 620 -30.66 8.41 5.99
C GLU A 620 -31.63 8.65 4.84
N GLU A 621 -32.90 8.27 5.03
CA GLU A 621 -33.95 8.55 4.03
C GLU A 621 -34.31 10.05 4.01
N LYS A 622 -34.27 10.72 5.18
CA LYS A 622 -34.65 12.15 5.33
C LYS A 622 -33.81 12.85 6.40
N GLY A 623 -33.14 13.94 6.01
CA GLY A 623 -32.46 14.87 6.92
C GLY A 623 -30.97 14.61 7.11
N ASP A 624 -30.39 15.26 8.13
CA ASP A 624 -29.01 15.12 8.58
C ASP A 624 -28.94 14.92 10.11
N GLU A 625 -29.87 14.11 10.62
CA GLU A 625 -30.17 14.03 12.05
C GLU A 625 -29.02 13.41 12.85
N PHE A 626 -28.31 12.41 12.31
CA PHE A 626 -27.08 11.90 12.92
C PHE A 626 -26.04 13.02 13.13
N LEU A 627 -25.82 13.85 12.11
CA LEU A 627 -24.89 14.97 12.20
C LEU A 627 -25.35 16.02 13.20
N GLY A 628 -26.65 16.32 13.26
CA GLY A 628 -27.21 17.22 14.26
C GLY A 628 -26.95 16.75 15.68
N GLY A 629 -27.20 15.47 15.97
CA GLY A 629 -26.90 14.87 17.26
C GLY A 629 -25.40 14.90 17.56
N LEU A 630 -24.57 14.49 16.59
CA LEU A 630 -23.11 14.47 16.73
C LEU A 630 -22.55 15.88 16.99
N ALA A 631 -23.04 16.89 16.28
CA ALA A 631 -22.64 18.28 16.44
C ALA A 631 -23.00 18.81 17.84
N GLU A 632 -24.22 18.57 18.31
CA GLU A 632 -24.65 18.98 19.66
C GLU A 632 -23.80 18.31 20.75
N GLY A 633 -23.51 17.02 20.58
CA GLY A 633 -22.64 16.29 21.48
C GLY A 633 -21.20 16.85 21.46
N LEU A 634 -20.60 17.02 20.28
CA LEU A 634 -19.27 17.62 20.13
C LEU A 634 -19.20 19.04 20.71
N ALA A 635 -20.23 19.86 20.51
CA ALA A 635 -20.33 21.21 21.07
C ALA A 635 -20.31 21.20 22.60
N SER A 636 -20.83 20.14 23.23
CA SER A 636 -20.80 19.94 24.68
C SER A 636 -19.42 19.52 25.23
N GLY A 637 -18.48 19.16 24.35
CA GLY A 637 -17.12 18.75 24.71
C GLY A 637 -17.00 17.30 25.21
N GLY A 638 -17.96 16.43 24.88
CA GLY A 638 -17.99 15.05 25.38
C GLY A 638 -17.01 14.08 24.70
N MET A 639 -16.27 14.51 23.67
CA MET A 639 -15.22 13.69 23.03
C MET A 639 -13.82 14.33 23.13
N PRO A 640 -13.24 14.45 24.35
CA PRO A 640 -11.96 15.13 24.54
C PRO A 640 -10.76 14.35 24.00
N SER A 641 -10.89 13.04 23.78
CA SER A 641 -9.79 12.15 23.38
C SER A 641 -9.79 11.80 21.88
N LEU A 642 -10.75 12.32 21.10
CA LEU A 642 -10.94 11.95 19.69
C LEU A 642 -9.75 12.43 18.86
N LEU A 643 -9.06 11.50 18.20
CA LEU A 643 -7.91 11.73 17.33
C LEU A 643 -8.31 11.64 15.86
N ASP A 644 -9.10 10.60 15.52
CA ASP A 644 -9.42 10.22 14.16
C ASP A 644 -10.94 10.11 13.99
N LEU A 645 -11.49 10.90 13.07
CA LEU A 645 -12.91 10.91 12.72
C LEU A 645 -13.06 10.60 11.23
N SER A 646 -13.73 9.50 10.90
CA SER A 646 -14.07 9.11 9.54
C SER A 646 -15.57 8.96 9.41
N LEU A 647 -16.17 9.76 8.56
CA LEU A 647 -17.60 9.77 8.30
C LEU A 647 -17.84 9.50 6.82
N GLU A 648 -18.69 8.52 6.55
CA GLU A 648 -19.08 8.10 5.21
C GLU A 648 -20.60 8.09 5.09
N MET A 649 -21.17 8.92 4.22
CA MET A 649 -22.63 8.98 4.04
C MET A 649 -23.08 8.45 2.68
N ALA A 650 -23.99 7.47 2.71
CA ALA A 650 -24.66 6.89 1.55
C ALA A 650 -26.13 7.36 1.50
N THR A 651 -26.54 8.11 0.48
CA THR A 651 -27.88 8.73 0.39
C THR A 651 -28.69 8.09 -0.74
N PRO A 652 -29.97 7.75 -0.52
CA PRO A 652 -30.86 7.37 -1.60
C PRO A 652 -31.33 8.59 -2.41
N THR A 653 -31.58 8.37 -3.69
CA THR A 653 -32.13 9.35 -4.62
C THR A 653 -33.59 9.67 -4.31
N GLU A 654 -33.85 10.85 -3.74
CA GLU A 654 -34.99 11.78 -3.90
C GLU A 654 -35.19 12.66 -2.63
N PHE A 655 -35.88 13.80 -2.76
CA PHE A 655 -35.45 15.16 -2.30
C PHE A 655 -35.79 15.66 -0.85
N VAL A 656 -34.79 16.22 -0.12
CA VAL A 656 -34.62 17.49 0.71
C VAL A 656 -35.81 18.15 1.50
N PRO A 657 -35.68 18.92 2.64
CA PRO A 657 -34.69 19.08 3.74
C PRO A 657 -35.29 18.80 5.17
N ALA A 658 -34.48 18.60 6.22
CA ALA A 658 -33.91 19.63 7.11
C ALA A 658 -32.39 19.45 7.23
N GLN A 659 -31.64 20.56 7.20
CA GLN A 659 -30.18 20.55 6.94
C GLN A 659 -29.39 21.44 7.92
N GLU A 660 -29.87 21.52 9.15
CA GLU A 660 -29.23 22.26 10.23
C GLU A 660 -28.12 21.43 10.90
N GLY A 661 -28.19 20.09 10.84
CA GLY A 661 -27.23 19.21 11.48
C GLY A 661 -25.83 19.30 10.89
N GLY A 662 -25.71 19.28 9.56
CA GLY A 662 -24.48 19.47 8.81
C GLY A 662 -23.89 20.85 9.04
N ARG A 663 -24.73 21.90 9.06
CA ARG A 663 -24.29 23.27 9.40
C ARG A 663 -23.69 23.34 10.79
N ARG A 664 -24.40 22.85 11.80
CA ARG A 664 -23.90 22.79 13.19
C ARG A 664 -22.63 21.97 13.29
N PHE A 665 -22.55 20.85 12.58
CA PHE A 665 -21.35 20.02 12.56
C PHE A 665 -20.15 20.79 12.01
N GLY A 666 -20.32 21.47 10.87
CA GLY A 666 -19.31 22.35 10.30
C GLY A 666 -18.88 23.48 11.24
N GLU A 667 -19.83 24.14 11.91
CA GLU A 667 -19.55 25.18 12.90
C GLU A 667 -18.71 24.66 14.06
N VAL A 668 -19.04 23.47 14.58
CA VAL A 668 -18.32 22.86 15.70
C VAL A 668 -16.90 22.46 15.31
N LEU A 669 -16.70 21.95 14.09
CA LEU A 669 -15.36 21.67 13.55
C LEU A 669 -14.55 22.96 13.35
N GLY A 670 -15.19 24.03 12.84
CA GLY A 670 -14.57 25.34 12.62
C GLY A 670 -14.29 26.12 13.90
N THR A 671 -14.90 25.74 15.03
CA THR A 671 -14.72 26.40 16.33
C THR A 671 -13.52 25.80 17.07
N CYS A 672 -12.47 26.60 17.22
CA CYS A 672 -11.26 26.20 17.95
C CYS A 672 -11.58 25.76 19.39
N GLY A 673 -11.05 24.59 19.79
CA GLY A 673 -11.14 24.08 21.16
C GLY A 673 -12.31 23.13 21.46
N LYS A 674 -13.24 22.91 20.52
CA LYS A 674 -14.32 21.91 20.70
C LYS A 674 -13.87 20.47 20.44
N VAL A 675 -12.91 20.29 19.53
CA VAL A 675 -12.26 19.01 19.23
C VAL A 675 -10.73 19.13 19.38
N PRO A 676 -10.20 19.35 20.60
CA PRO A 676 -8.81 19.79 20.80
C PRO A 676 -7.76 18.73 20.39
N CYS A 677 -8.13 17.45 20.42
CA CYS A 677 -7.22 16.34 20.14
C CYS A 677 -7.29 15.86 18.69
N LEU A 678 -8.21 16.34 17.87
CA LEU A 678 -8.39 15.84 16.51
C LEU A 678 -7.10 16.03 15.69
N ARG A 679 -6.74 15.00 14.92
CA ARG A 679 -5.54 14.92 14.07
C ARG A 679 -5.86 14.45 12.66
N SER A 680 -6.93 13.68 12.49
CA SER A 680 -7.37 13.20 11.19
C SER A 680 -8.88 13.35 11.04
N LEU A 681 -9.30 13.93 9.93
CA LEU A 681 -10.69 14.06 9.53
C LEU A 681 -10.83 13.52 8.11
N GLN A 682 -11.61 12.45 7.94
CA GLN A 682 -11.98 11.94 6.63
C GLN A 682 -13.49 12.09 6.45
N LEU A 683 -13.89 12.75 5.37
CA LEU A 683 -15.29 12.89 4.98
C LEU A 683 -15.44 12.30 3.58
N ASP A 684 -16.19 11.21 3.48
CA ASP A 684 -16.64 10.62 2.22
C ASP A 684 -18.15 10.79 2.12
N TRP A 685 -18.58 11.52 1.11
CA TRP A 685 -19.95 11.99 1.06
C TRP A 685 -20.46 12.04 -0.36
N HIS A 686 -21.74 11.74 -0.54
CA HIS A 686 -22.38 12.09 -1.78
C HIS A 686 -22.39 13.59 -2.01
N SER A 687 -22.02 14.04 -3.21
CA SER A 687 -22.04 15.48 -3.52
C SER A 687 -23.48 15.95 -3.65
N ASP A 688 -24.14 16.23 -2.52
CA ASP A 688 -25.54 16.64 -2.42
C ASP A 688 -25.71 17.96 -1.63
N ALA A 689 -26.94 18.37 -1.39
CA ALA A 689 -27.21 19.57 -0.60
C ALA A 689 -26.73 19.44 0.85
N SER A 690 -26.76 18.24 1.46
CA SER A 690 -26.37 18.04 2.87
C SER A 690 -24.89 18.33 3.10
N PHE A 691 -24.02 17.92 2.17
CA PHE A 691 -22.59 18.18 2.31
C PHE A 691 -22.27 19.68 2.19
N ALA A 692 -23.06 20.41 1.39
CA ALA A 692 -22.94 21.85 1.26
C ALA A 692 -23.13 22.58 2.60
N PHE A 693 -24.01 22.10 3.49
CA PHE A 693 -24.22 22.70 4.80
C PHE A 693 -23.04 22.47 5.75
N VAL A 694 -22.34 21.35 5.63
CA VAL A 694 -21.07 21.13 6.38
C VAL A 694 -20.07 22.22 6.03
N PHE A 695 -19.92 22.54 4.73
CA PHE A 695 -19.07 23.64 4.30
C PHE A 695 -19.62 25.02 4.67
N GLU A 696 -20.94 25.21 4.68
CA GLU A 696 -21.55 26.44 5.18
C GLU A 696 -21.21 26.67 6.66
N GLY A 697 -21.29 25.63 7.49
CA GLY A 697 -20.88 25.71 8.89
C GLY A 697 -19.38 25.98 9.05
N LEU A 698 -18.54 25.28 8.28
CA LEU A 698 -17.09 25.50 8.28
C LEU A 698 -16.72 26.92 7.82
N SER A 699 -17.51 27.54 6.94
CA SER A 699 -17.27 28.91 6.47
C SER A 699 -17.35 29.96 7.58
N LEU A 700 -17.97 29.63 8.72
CA LEU A 700 -18.04 30.48 9.91
C LEU A 700 -16.79 30.39 10.79
N GLY A 701 -15.86 29.47 10.50
CA GLY A 701 -14.66 29.21 11.29
C GLY A 701 -13.47 28.72 10.48
N ARG A 702 -12.49 28.13 11.16
CA ARG A 702 -11.29 27.56 10.53
C ARG A 702 -10.86 26.31 11.26
N LEU A 703 -10.64 25.23 10.50
CA LEU A 703 -10.13 23.99 11.09
C LEU A 703 -8.69 24.19 11.58
N ALA A 704 -8.33 23.52 12.67
CA ALA A 704 -6.97 23.62 13.21
C ALA A 704 -5.93 23.11 12.17
N PRO A 705 -4.83 23.85 11.91
CA PRO A 705 -3.79 23.45 10.94
C PRO A 705 -3.14 22.09 11.17
N SER A 706 -3.21 21.57 12.41
CA SER A 706 -2.69 20.24 12.76
C SER A 706 -3.58 19.09 12.33
N VAL A 707 -4.81 19.35 11.86
CA VAL A 707 -5.77 18.31 11.45
C VAL A 707 -5.55 18.01 9.97
N ARG A 708 -5.16 16.76 9.66
CA ARG A 708 -5.11 16.26 8.29
C ARG A 708 -6.53 16.00 7.80
N VAL A 709 -6.87 16.51 6.63
CA VAL A 709 -8.21 16.41 6.06
C VAL A 709 -8.17 15.66 4.74
N ASP A 710 -8.97 14.62 4.63
CA ASP A 710 -9.20 13.87 3.41
C ASP A 710 -10.69 14.04 3.03
N LEU A 711 -10.94 14.60 1.84
CA LEU A 711 -12.30 14.85 1.33
C LEU A 711 -12.57 14.02 0.08
N PHE A 712 -13.68 13.29 0.08
CA PHE A 712 -14.11 12.47 -1.03
C PHE A 712 -15.56 12.78 -1.37
N PHE A 713 -15.82 13.08 -2.64
CA PHE A 713 -17.14 13.38 -3.19
C PHE A 713 -17.60 12.19 -4.05
N SER A 714 -18.33 11.25 -3.44
CA SER A 714 -18.82 10.01 -4.06
C SER A 714 -20.19 10.18 -4.74
N PHE A 715 -20.63 9.24 -5.59
CA PHE A 715 -21.96 9.33 -6.22
C PHE A 715 -22.75 8.00 -6.29
N LEU A 716 -24.07 8.10 -6.11
CA LEU A 716 -25.08 7.05 -6.33
C LEU A 716 -26.42 7.77 -6.61
N GLY A 717 -26.75 8.11 -7.86
CA GLY A 717 -28.07 8.68 -8.13
C GLY A 717 -28.39 9.28 -9.49
N ASP A 718 -29.46 10.09 -9.59
CA ASP A 718 -29.88 10.77 -10.82
C ASP A 718 -29.73 12.31 -10.71
N GLY A 719 -29.41 12.95 -11.84
CA GLY A 719 -28.69 14.22 -11.96
C GLY A 719 -29.43 15.49 -11.51
N GLY A 720 -28.89 16.18 -10.51
CA GLY A 720 -29.13 17.59 -10.23
C GLY A 720 -27.86 18.33 -9.80
N GLU A 721 -27.71 19.60 -10.19
CA GLU A 721 -26.56 20.44 -9.77
C GLU A 721 -26.48 20.54 -8.24
N THR A 722 -25.30 20.28 -7.66
CA THR A 722 -25.13 20.32 -6.20
C THR A 722 -24.21 21.44 -5.72
N PRO A 723 -24.62 22.23 -4.70
CA PRO A 723 -23.84 23.38 -4.23
C PRO A 723 -22.60 22.99 -3.40
N ALA A 724 -22.42 21.72 -3.03
CA ALA A 724 -21.38 21.28 -2.11
C ALA A 724 -19.97 21.63 -2.58
N LEU A 725 -19.64 21.35 -3.84
CA LEU A 725 -18.32 21.67 -4.41
C LEU A 725 -18.04 23.18 -4.43
N LEU A 726 -19.03 24.01 -4.76
CA LEU A 726 -18.86 25.48 -4.75
C LEU A 726 -18.63 26.00 -3.32
N ARG A 727 -19.39 25.50 -2.35
CA ARG A 727 -19.19 25.86 -0.93
C ARG A 727 -17.83 25.38 -0.42
N CYS A 728 -17.41 24.19 -0.81
CA CYS A 728 -16.08 23.68 -0.50
C CYS A 728 -14.99 24.59 -1.08
N ALA A 729 -15.13 24.99 -2.35
CA ALA A 729 -14.22 25.93 -3.00
C ALA A 729 -14.15 27.27 -2.25
N ASP A 730 -15.28 27.81 -1.80
CA ASP A 730 -15.31 29.05 -1.00
C ASP A 730 -14.59 28.90 0.35
N VAL A 731 -14.77 27.78 1.05
CA VAL A 731 -14.06 27.48 2.31
C VAL A 731 -12.56 27.33 2.07
N ILE A 732 -12.15 26.68 0.98
CA ILE A 732 -10.74 26.55 0.60
C ILE A 732 -10.13 27.93 0.32
N ARG A 733 -10.80 28.79 -0.47
CA ARG A 733 -10.35 30.16 -0.75
C ARG A 733 -10.22 31.00 0.52
N ALA A 734 -11.14 30.82 1.47
CA ALA A 734 -11.11 31.48 2.78
C ALA A 734 -10.04 30.90 3.74
N GLY A 735 -9.31 29.86 3.35
CA GLY A 735 -8.28 29.23 4.18
C GLY A 735 -8.83 28.38 5.33
N GLY A 736 -10.09 27.95 5.23
CA GLY A 736 -10.80 27.17 6.24
C GLY A 736 -10.27 25.74 6.44
N LEU A 737 -9.55 25.20 5.44
CA LEU A 737 -9.04 23.82 5.41
C LEU A 737 -7.50 23.75 5.24
N PRO A 738 -6.72 24.25 6.22
CA PRO A 738 -5.25 24.34 6.13
C PRO A 738 -4.50 23.00 6.11
N GLY A 739 -5.16 21.90 6.48
CA GLY A 739 -4.55 20.56 6.50
C GLY A 739 -5.11 19.61 5.44
N LEU A 740 -5.75 20.13 4.40
CA LEU A 740 -6.26 19.33 3.28
C LEU A 740 -5.10 18.57 2.62
N ARG A 741 -5.21 17.24 2.59
CA ARG A 741 -4.19 16.32 2.13
C ARG A 741 -4.62 15.50 0.94
N LYS A 742 -5.87 15.01 0.94
CA LYS A 742 -6.46 14.27 -0.16
C LYS A 742 -7.76 14.92 -0.61
N PHE A 743 -7.95 14.98 -1.92
CA PHE A 743 -9.17 15.49 -2.53
C PHE A 743 -9.59 14.58 -3.67
N GLY A 744 -10.72 13.90 -3.52
CA GLY A 744 -11.22 13.01 -4.56
C GLY A 744 -12.68 13.23 -4.94
N PHE A 745 -13.01 12.91 -6.18
CA PHE A 745 -14.33 13.11 -6.77
C PHE A 745 -14.65 12.04 -7.81
N ASP A 746 -15.92 11.65 -7.90
CA ASP A 746 -16.45 10.59 -8.76
C ASP A 746 -16.73 11.07 -10.21
N PRO A 747 -16.35 10.30 -11.26
CA PRO A 747 -16.67 10.62 -12.65
C PRO A 747 -18.14 10.35 -13.02
N HIS A 748 -19.00 11.36 -12.85
CA HIS A 748 -20.39 11.30 -13.32
C HIS A 748 -20.80 12.52 -14.16
N GLU A 749 -21.43 12.31 -15.32
CA GLU A 749 -21.72 13.37 -16.32
C GLU A 749 -22.78 14.39 -15.88
N THR A 750 -23.82 13.93 -15.18
CA THR A 750 -25.10 14.67 -15.08
C THR A 750 -25.18 15.69 -13.94
N LEU A 751 -24.10 15.92 -13.19
CA LEU A 751 -24.15 16.67 -11.92
C LEU A 751 -23.20 17.86 -11.85
N TYR A 752 -22.06 17.73 -12.53
CA TYR A 752 -20.96 18.65 -12.36
C TYR A 752 -20.76 19.48 -13.62
N THR A 753 -20.97 20.76 -13.45
CA THR A 753 -20.80 21.76 -14.48
C THR A 753 -19.32 22.15 -14.62
N HIS A 754 -18.97 22.61 -15.81
CA HIS A 754 -17.71 23.28 -16.05
C HIS A 754 -17.43 24.42 -15.04
N ALA A 755 -18.45 25.18 -14.62
CA ALA A 755 -18.31 26.27 -13.67
C ALA A 755 -17.93 25.77 -12.25
N GLN A 756 -18.52 24.67 -11.79
CA GLN A 756 -18.13 24.02 -10.53
C GLN A 756 -16.68 23.54 -10.58
N GLY A 757 -16.28 22.88 -11.68
CA GLY A 757 -14.89 22.48 -11.90
C GLY A 757 -13.95 23.68 -11.79
N ALA A 758 -14.20 24.72 -12.58
CA ALA A 758 -13.38 25.94 -12.60
C ALA A 758 -13.25 26.59 -11.22
N ALA A 759 -14.34 26.68 -10.47
CA ALA A 759 -14.32 27.23 -9.14
C ALA A 759 -13.44 26.42 -8.17
N VAL A 760 -13.55 25.09 -8.18
CA VAL A 760 -12.74 24.21 -7.31
C VAL A 760 -11.27 24.25 -7.71
N GLY A 761 -10.97 24.13 -9.01
CA GLY A 761 -9.60 24.17 -9.51
C GLY A 761 -8.88 25.48 -9.17
N GLU A 762 -9.58 26.62 -9.32
CA GLU A 762 -9.06 27.93 -8.95
C GLU A 762 -8.88 28.06 -7.43
N ALA A 763 -9.82 27.55 -6.64
CA ALA A 763 -9.73 27.55 -5.18
C ALA A 763 -8.50 26.78 -4.68
N LEU A 764 -8.24 25.59 -5.23
CA LEU A 764 -7.04 24.80 -4.90
C LEU A 764 -5.73 25.52 -5.26
N THR A 765 -5.77 26.43 -6.23
CA THR A 765 -4.61 27.17 -6.73
C THR A 765 -4.67 28.66 -6.36
N HIS A 766 -5.37 29.05 -5.28
CA HIS A 766 -5.54 30.45 -4.89
C HIS A 766 -4.29 31.06 -4.19
N SER A 767 -4.01 32.36 -4.40
CA SER A 767 -2.76 33.04 -3.99
C SER A 767 -2.64 33.36 -2.50
N GLU A 768 -3.75 33.37 -1.76
CA GLU A 768 -3.75 33.63 -0.30
C GLU A 768 -3.60 32.35 0.53
N GLY A 769 -3.45 31.20 -0.12
CA GLY A 769 -3.36 29.89 0.53
C GLY A 769 -1.96 29.54 1.02
N GLU A 770 -1.55 30.07 2.17
CA GLU A 770 -0.64 29.35 3.09
C GLU A 770 -1.26 28.01 3.58
N CYS A 771 -2.46 27.66 3.10
CA CYS A 771 -3.32 26.58 3.59
C CYS A 771 -3.22 25.25 2.84
N LEU A 772 -2.59 25.18 1.65
CA LEU A 772 -2.53 23.92 0.88
C LEU A 772 -1.10 23.39 0.72
N GLU A 773 -0.22 23.69 1.68
CA GLU A 773 1.11 23.07 1.75
C GLU A 773 1.06 21.57 2.08
N SER A 774 -0.12 21.02 2.38
CA SER A 774 -0.33 19.62 2.75
C SER A 774 -1.01 18.76 1.68
N LEU A 775 -1.51 19.35 0.57
CA LEU A 775 -2.26 18.61 -0.45
C LEU A 775 -1.32 17.73 -1.28
N GLU A 776 -1.39 16.41 -1.06
CA GLU A 776 -0.49 15.41 -1.63
C GLU A 776 -1.11 14.64 -2.80
N ASP A 777 -2.42 14.48 -2.81
CA ASP A 777 -3.14 13.51 -3.65
C ASP A 777 -4.47 14.10 -4.14
N ILE A 778 -4.64 14.14 -5.46
CA ILE A 778 -5.92 14.43 -6.12
C ILE A 778 -6.26 13.20 -6.94
N CYS A 779 -7.42 12.58 -6.66
CA CYS A 779 -7.80 11.33 -7.30
C CYS A 779 -9.26 11.30 -7.77
N ALA A 780 -9.48 10.72 -8.95
CA ALA A 780 -10.78 10.29 -9.40
C ALA A 780 -11.21 9.06 -8.60
N LEU A 781 -12.40 9.08 -8.01
CA LEU A 781 -12.95 7.92 -7.32
C LEU A 781 -13.44 6.92 -8.37
N GLY A 782 -12.71 5.82 -8.55
CA GLY A 782 -13.09 4.72 -9.43
C GLY A 782 -13.14 3.42 -8.65
N GLY A 783 -14.34 2.86 -8.48
CA GLY A 783 -14.52 1.50 -7.99
C GLY A 783 -13.95 0.48 -8.96
N VAL A 784 -13.41 -0.60 -8.43
CA VAL A 784 -12.69 -1.66 -9.16
C VAL A 784 -13.60 -2.51 -10.08
N ASP A 785 -14.92 -2.25 -10.16
CA ASP A 785 -15.88 -3.18 -10.80
C ASP A 785 -16.98 -2.52 -11.66
N LEU A 786 -16.75 -1.39 -12.34
CA LEU A 786 -17.76 -0.79 -13.23
C LEU A 786 -17.28 -0.70 -14.69
N TYR A 787 -17.28 -1.84 -15.38
CA TYR A 787 -17.47 -1.90 -16.83
C TYR A 787 -18.91 -1.48 -17.16
N MET A 788 -19.18 -0.19 -17.16
CA MET A 788 -20.44 0.38 -17.65
C MET A 788 -20.09 1.46 -18.69
N GLU A 789 -20.35 1.15 -19.96
CA GLU A 789 -20.19 2.08 -21.08
C GLU A 789 -21.01 3.36 -20.86
N GLY A 790 -20.36 4.54 -20.97
CA GLY A 790 -21.05 5.82 -21.14
C GLY A 790 -21.04 6.82 -19.98
N MET A 791 -20.08 6.77 -19.05
CA MET A 791 -19.93 7.79 -18.00
C MET A 791 -18.66 8.62 -18.21
N THR A 792 -18.78 9.87 -18.66
CA THR A 792 -17.65 10.81 -18.80
C THR A 792 -18.00 12.22 -18.24
N GLY A 793 -17.57 12.51 -17.01
CA GLY A 793 -17.70 13.83 -16.38
C GLY A 793 -16.79 14.92 -17.01
N VAL A 794 -16.81 15.03 -18.34
CA VAL A 794 -15.79 15.73 -19.13
C VAL A 794 -15.82 17.24 -18.91
N GLU A 795 -17.01 17.85 -18.88
CA GLU A 795 -17.15 19.30 -18.72
C GLU A 795 -16.61 19.76 -17.37
N PHE A 796 -16.90 19.02 -16.31
CA PHE A 796 -16.37 19.31 -14.98
C PHE A 796 -14.85 19.24 -14.96
N LEU A 797 -14.26 18.14 -15.47
CA LEU A 797 -12.82 17.97 -15.44
C LEU A 797 -12.10 19.03 -16.27
N HIS A 798 -12.66 19.38 -17.44
CA HIS A 798 -12.17 20.49 -18.23
C HIS A 798 -12.18 21.80 -17.42
N GLY A 799 -13.32 22.13 -16.82
CA GLY A 799 -13.41 23.31 -15.95
C GLY A 799 -12.42 23.26 -14.79
N PHE A 800 -12.27 22.11 -14.13
CA PHE A 800 -11.34 21.89 -13.02
C PHE A 800 -9.89 22.18 -13.40
N LEU A 801 -9.42 21.60 -14.49
CA LEU A 801 -8.08 21.84 -15.01
C LEU A 801 -7.90 23.29 -15.45
N GLU A 802 -8.93 23.90 -16.07
CA GLU A 802 -8.90 25.30 -16.47
C GLU A 802 -8.78 26.23 -15.24
N GLY A 803 -9.53 25.94 -14.18
CA GLY A 803 -9.46 26.65 -12.90
C GLY A 803 -8.08 26.55 -12.27
N MET A 804 -7.49 25.35 -12.26
CA MET A 804 -6.13 25.13 -11.76
C MET A 804 -5.08 25.92 -12.54
N ALA A 805 -5.24 26.04 -13.87
CA ALA A 805 -4.34 26.81 -14.71
C ALA A 805 -4.45 28.32 -14.42
N ARG A 806 -5.67 28.82 -14.23
CA ARG A 806 -5.97 30.24 -13.96
C ARG A 806 -5.55 30.70 -12.58
N GLY A 807 -5.64 29.84 -11.56
CA GLY A 807 -5.36 30.25 -10.19
C GLY A 807 -3.89 30.70 -10.01
N PRO A 808 -3.63 31.76 -9.24
CA PRO A 808 -2.31 32.40 -9.16
C PRO A 808 -1.24 31.61 -8.35
N GLY A 809 -1.64 30.59 -7.59
CA GLY A 809 -0.81 29.78 -6.71
C GLY A 809 -0.19 28.53 -7.36
N HIS A 810 0.44 27.69 -6.52
CA HIS A 810 1.09 26.43 -6.93
C HIS A 810 0.92 25.37 -5.83
N LEU A 811 0.65 24.13 -6.22
CA LEU A 811 0.49 22.97 -5.34
C LEU A 811 1.84 22.25 -5.14
N ARG A 812 2.63 22.73 -4.18
CA ARG A 812 4.00 22.25 -3.95
C ARG A 812 4.08 20.85 -3.33
N ALA A 813 3.06 20.43 -2.58
CA ALA A 813 3.03 19.13 -1.93
C ALA A 813 2.43 18.02 -2.81
N LEU A 814 1.77 18.39 -3.92
CA LEU A 814 1.05 17.44 -4.77
C LEU A 814 2.03 16.50 -5.45
N ARG A 815 1.86 15.20 -5.23
CA ARG A 815 2.66 14.12 -5.80
C ARG A 815 1.86 13.24 -6.75
N VAL A 816 0.57 13.06 -6.49
CA VAL A 816 -0.32 12.18 -7.25
C VAL A 816 -1.44 12.99 -7.87
N LEU A 817 -1.62 12.83 -9.19
CA LEU A 817 -2.77 13.32 -9.93
C LEU A 817 -3.35 12.13 -10.72
N ASP A 818 -4.36 11.50 -10.15
CA ASP A 818 -5.04 10.34 -10.74
C ASP A 818 -6.38 10.78 -11.34
N LEU A 819 -6.43 10.88 -12.67
CA LEU A 819 -7.64 11.26 -13.42
C LEU A 819 -8.06 10.15 -14.38
N LYS A 820 -7.55 8.92 -14.21
CA LYS A 820 -7.78 7.80 -15.13
C LYS A 820 -9.26 7.46 -15.31
N ALA A 821 -10.08 7.69 -14.27
CA ALA A 821 -11.51 7.39 -14.34
C ALA A 821 -12.32 8.40 -15.19
N PHE A 822 -11.69 9.45 -15.72
CA PHE A 822 -12.31 10.43 -16.61
C PHE A 822 -11.72 10.36 -18.02
N LEU A 823 -12.60 10.32 -19.03
CA LEU A 823 -12.19 10.63 -20.40
C LEU A 823 -11.93 12.14 -20.53
N ILE A 824 -10.71 12.52 -20.92
CA ILE A 824 -10.30 13.92 -21.04
C ILE A 824 -10.41 14.36 -22.50
N GLU A 825 -11.35 15.27 -22.81
CA GLU A 825 -11.46 15.89 -24.13
C GLU A 825 -10.31 16.88 -24.43
N VAL A 826 -10.24 17.31 -25.70
CA VAL A 826 -9.24 18.28 -26.22
C VAL A 826 -9.12 19.54 -25.36
N GLY A 827 -10.25 20.09 -24.87
CA GLY A 827 -10.26 21.27 -24.00
C GLY A 827 -9.62 20.99 -22.63
N GLY A 828 -9.93 19.82 -22.04
CA GLY A 828 -9.32 19.36 -20.80
C GLY A 828 -7.81 19.12 -20.94
N VAL A 829 -7.37 18.51 -22.04
CA VAL A 829 -5.94 18.29 -22.31
C VAL A 829 -5.17 19.61 -22.49
N ARG A 830 -5.76 20.60 -23.17
CA ARG A 830 -5.15 21.95 -23.27
C ARG A 830 -5.02 22.59 -21.89
N SER A 831 -6.06 22.50 -21.06
CA SER A 831 -6.03 23.02 -19.69
C SER A 831 -5.00 22.30 -18.81
N LEU A 832 -4.88 20.97 -18.91
CA LEU A 832 -3.82 20.20 -18.25
C LEU A 832 -2.43 20.62 -18.71
N SER A 833 -2.27 20.90 -20.01
CA SER A 833 -1.03 21.40 -20.59
C SER A 833 -0.65 22.78 -20.00
N ASP A 834 -1.64 23.64 -19.77
CA ASP A 834 -1.45 24.94 -19.12
C ASP A 834 -1.09 24.79 -17.63
N VAL A 835 -1.69 23.83 -16.91
CA VAL A 835 -1.32 23.49 -15.52
C VAL A 835 0.16 23.06 -15.43
N LEU A 836 0.58 22.17 -16.33
CA LEU A 836 1.95 21.63 -16.37
C LEU A 836 2.97 22.69 -16.81
N SER A 837 2.69 23.41 -17.90
CA SER A 837 3.58 24.45 -18.43
C SER A 837 3.65 25.69 -17.54
N GLY A 838 2.56 26.01 -16.83
CA GLY A 838 2.49 27.03 -15.79
C GLY A 838 3.11 26.63 -14.45
N ASN A 839 3.74 25.44 -14.38
CA ASN A 839 4.42 24.90 -13.19
C ASN A 839 3.53 24.85 -11.94
N LYS A 840 2.21 24.67 -12.10
CA LYS A 840 1.25 24.66 -10.99
C LYS A 840 1.47 23.48 -10.05
N VAL A 841 2.06 22.40 -10.53
CA VAL A 841 2.29 21.12 -9.82
C VAL A 841 3.77 20.70 -9.89
N PRO A 842 4.69 21.47 -9.26
CA PRO A 842 6.14 21.33 -9.49
C PRO A 842 6.76 20.00 -9.03
N ASN A 843 6.13 19.29 -8.08
CA ASN A 843 6.65 18.06 -7.47
C ASN A 843 5.83 16.82 -7.86
N LEU A 844 5.07 16.87 -8.94
CA LEU A 844 4.26 15.74 -9.43
C LEU A 844 5.17 14.54 -9.76
N GLU A 845 4.84 13.37 -9.17
CA GLU A 845 5.58 12.12 -9.34
C GLU A 845 4.75 11.04 -10.07
N ASP A 846 3.42 11.04 -9.86
CA ASP A 846 2.48 10.07 -10.41
C ASP A 846 1.35 10.80 -11.15
N LEU A 847 1.14 10.43 -12.41
CA LEU A 847 0.16 11.03 -13.31
C LEU A 847 -0.59 9.91 -14.04
N LYS A 848 -1.91 9.86 -13.88
CA LYS A 848 -2.77 8.87 -14.55
C LYS A 848 -3.88 9.52 -15.33
N LEU A 849 -4.05 9.17 -16.60
CA LEU A 849 -4.90 9.88 -17.54
C LEU A 849 -5.58 8.91 -18.53
N ASP A 850 -6.81 9.22 -18.93
CA ASP A 850 -7.44 8.69 -20.14
C ASP A 850 -7.69 9.84 -21.13
N VAL A 851 -6.93 9.84 -22.24
CA VAL A 851 -6.91 10.90 -23.26
C VAL A 851 -7.25 10.35 -24.64
N GLN A 852 -8.10 9.31 -24.71
CA GLN A 852 -8.52 8.74 -25.99
C GLN A 852 -9.29 9.77 -26.84
N GLY A 853 -8.92 9.89 -28.13
CA GLY A 853 -9.66 10.70 -29.10
C GLY A 853 -9.40 12.21 -29.04
N VAL A 854 -8.28 12.66 -28.48
CA VAL A 854 -7.95 14.09 -28.32
C VAL A 854 -7.37 14.75 -29.58
N GLY A 855 -7.08 13.96 -30.61
CA GLY A 855 -6.47 14.38 -31.85
C GLY A 855 -4.98 14.73 -31.72
N GLU A 856 -4.30 14.77 -32.87
CA GLU A 856 -2.87 15.07 -32.96
C GLU A 856 -2.51 16.42 -32.31
N GLU A 857 -3.31 17.46 -32.57
CA GLU A 857 -3.06 18.82 -32.05
C GLU A 857 -3.18 18.88 -30.51
N GLY A 858 -4.18 18.20 -29.95
CA GLY A 858 -4.34 18.08 -28.49
C GLY A 858 -3.15 17.38 -27.86
N MET A 859 -2.74 16.25 -28.44
CA MET A 859 -1.58 15.49 -27.96
C MET A 859 -0.26 16.27 -28.10
N GLN A 860 -0.06 17.04 -29.18
CA GLN A 860 1.13 17.88 -29.35
C GLN A 860 1.25 18.95 -28.27
N THR A 861 0.11 19.54 -27.88
CA THR A 861 0.06 20.54 -26.81
C THR A 861 0.49 19.92 -25.48
N PHE A 862 -0.05 18.75 -25.17
CA PHE A 862 0.29 17.98 -23.97
C PHE A 862 1.76 17.56 -23.91
N VAL A 863 2.26 16.97 -24.99
CA VAL A 863 3.66 16.56 -25.12
C VAL A 863 4.61 17.76 -25.00
N SER A 864 4.23 18.91 -25.55
CA SER A 864 5.01 20.15 -25.43
C SER A 864 5.07 20.64 -23.98
N ALA A 865 3.99 20.51 -23.22
CA ALA A 865 3.95 20.83 -21.79
C ALA A 865 4.82 19.88 -20.96
N LEU A 866 4.76 18.57 -21.22
CA LEU A 866 5.67 17.59 -20.62
C LEU A 866 7.15 17.84 -20.98
N SER A 867 7.39 18.43 -22.15
CA SER A 867 8.73 18.71 -22.68
C SER A 867 9.31 20.06 -22.26
N CYS A 868 8.49 20.99 -21.74
CA CYS A 868 8.87 22.38 -21.53
C CYS A 868 9.96 22.53 -20.44
N PRO A 869 11.14 23.10 -20.78
CA PRO A 869 12.15 23.48 -19.81
C PRO A 869 12.05 25.00 -19.57
N GLN A 870 11.30 25.48 -18.58
CA GLN A 870 11.17 26.92 -18.38
C GLN A 870 11.86 27.40 -17.09
N GLY A 871 13.03 28.03 -17.29
CA GLY A 871 13.68 29.08 -16.48
C GLY A 871 13.72 28.98 -14.94
N LEU A 872 14.91 28.62 -14.40
CA LEU A 872 15.39 28.62 -12.98
C LEU A 872 14.90 27.48 -12.05
N PRO A 873 15.74 27.07 -11.06
CA PRO A 873 16.75 25.99 -11.07
C PRO A 873 16.09 24.57 -11.26
N PRO A 874 16.76 23.40 -11.13
CA PRO A 874 16.37 22.18 -11.86
C PRO A 874 15.14 21.47 -11.26
N SER A 875 13.94 21.83 -11.69
CA SER A 875 12.69 21.13 -11.36
C SER A 875 11.87 20.90 -12.62
N ALA A 876 12.35 20.03 -13.52
CA ALA A 876 11.44 19.29 -14.40
C ALA A 876 10.53 18.42 -13.51
N PRO A 877 9.28 18.12 -13.93
CA PRO A 877 8.42 17.21 -13.18
C PRO A 877 9.17 15.89 -12.96
N ILE A 878 9.17 15.43 -11.71
CA ILE A 878 9.91 14.24 -11.27
C ILE A 878 9.02 13.02 -11.54
N LEU A 879 8.39 12.96 -12.71
CA LEU A 879 7.49 11.87 -13.06
C LEU A 879 8.27 10.55 -12.97
N ARG A 880 7.79 9.71 -12.07
CA ARG A 880 8.27 8.35 -11.81
C ARG A 880 7.28 7.33 -12.33
N ARG A 881 5.99 7.66 -12.31
CA ARG A 881 4.91 6.85 -12.87
C ARG A 881 4.07 7.67 -13.84
N LEU A 882 3.70 7.03 -14.95
CA LEU A 882 2.80 7.58 -15.95
C LEU A 882 1.90 6.45 -16.44
N ASP A 883 0.60 6.59 -16.18
CA ASP A 883 -0.41 5.65 -16.67
C ASP A 883 -1.28 6.40 -17.68
N ILE A 884 -1.35 5.93 -18.93
CA ILE A 884 -2.01 6.66 -20.01
C ILE A 884 -2.81 5.74 -20.94
N TRP A 885 -4.09 6.07 -21.13
CA TRP A 885 -4.95 5.47 -22.15
C TRP A 885 -5.06 6.44 -23.32
N LEU A 886 -4.71 5.99 -24.52
CA LEU A 886 -4.78 6.80 -25.74
C LEU A 886 -5.07 5.91 -26.95
N SER A 887 -5.67 6.47 -27.99
CA SER A 887 -6.00 5.78 -29.24
C SER A 887 -5.80 6.71 -30.43
N GLY A 888 -5.53 6.17 -31.62
CA GLY A 888 -5.24 6.92 -32.83
C GLY A 888 -3.74 7.00 -33.15
N SER A 889 -3.37 6.58 -34.37
CA SER A 889 -1.97 6.46 -34.78
C SER A 889 -1.18 7.78 -34.74
N ALA A 890 -1.82 8.90 -35.05
CA ALA A 890 -1.20 10.22 -34.99
C ALA A 890 -0.90 10.62 -33.53
N GLU A 891 -1.87 10.48 -32.63
CA GLU A 891 -1.73 10.76 -31.19
C GLU A 891 -0.61 9.90 -30.58
N VAL A 892 -0.64 8.60 -30.82
CA VAL A 892 0.39 7.67 -30.33
C VAL A 892 1.77 8.01 -30.89
N SER A 893 1.87 8.45 -32.15
CA SER A 893 3.15 8.87 -32.75
C SER A 893 3.72 10.12 -32.08
N VAL A 894 2.87 11.09 -31.77
CA VAL A 894 3.28 12.31 -31.06
C VAL A 894 3.73 11.98 -29.65
N PHE A 895 2.95 11.17 -28.93
CA PHE A 895 3.30 10.73 -27.58
C PHE A 895 4.59 9.90 -27.57
N ALA A 896 4.76 8.95 -28.50
CA ALA A 896 5.98 8.17 -28.63
C ALA A 896 7.22 9.08 -28.80
N GLY A 897 7.08 10.19 -29.53
CA GLY A 897 8.13 11.20 -29.65
C GLY A 897 8.61 11.76 -28.31
N VAL A 898 7.73 11.95 -27.31
CA VAL A 898 8.12 12.44 -25.98
C VAL A 898 8.90 11.41 -25.18
N LEU A 899 8.49 10.14 -25.25
CA LEU A 899 9.23 9.02 -24.67
C LEU A 899 10.63 8.93 -25.29
N GLY A 900 10.72 9.12 -26.62
CA GLY A 900 11.96 9.14 -27.39
C GLY A 900 12.84 10.38 -27.19
N SER A 901 12.33 11.44 -26.55
CA SER A 901 13.06 12.70 -26.35
C SER A 901 14.08 12.65 -25.20
N GLY A 902 13.91 11.73 -24.25
CA GLY A 902 14.72 11.63 -23.03
C GLY A 902 14.35 12.64 -21.94
N ARG A 903 13.27 13.42 -22.13
CA ARG A 903 12.72 14.31 -21.10
C ARG A 903 12.12 13.54 -19.91
N LEU A 904 11.57 12.35 -20.17
CA LEU A 904 11.00 11.44 -19.17
C LEU A 904 12.01 10.39 -18.67
N CYS A 905 13.32 10.68 -18.67
CA CYS A 905 14.36 9.72 -18.27
C CYS A 905 14.32 9.28 -16.80
N ARG A 906 13.52 9.95 -15.94
CA ARG A 906 13.30 9.59 -14.53
C ARG A 906 12.15 8.60 -14.32
N LEU A 907 11.40 8.30 -15.38
CA LEU A 907 10.27 7.39 -15.34
C LEU A 907 10.74 5.98 -14.96
N LYS A 908 10.05 5.36 -14.01
CA LYS A 908 10.29 4.01 -13.49
C LYS A 908 9.14 3.06 -13.84
N GLU A 909 7.93 3.59 -13.91
CA GLU A 909 6.70 2.86 -14.18
C GLU A 909 5.96 3.53 -15.34
N LEU A 910 5.59 2.73 -16.33
CA LEU A 910 4.81 3.18 -17.49
C LEU A 910 3.72 2.16 -17.76
N GLN A 911 2.47 2.59 -17.68
CA GLN A 911 1.31 1.82 -18.13
C GLN A 911 0.71 2.49 -19.35
N ILE A 912 0.50 1.72 -20.41
CA ILE A 912 -0.15 2.19 -21.63
C ILE A 912 -1.29 1.22 -21.97
N GLY A 913 -2.48 1.76 -22.19
CA GLY A 913 -3.67 0.99 -22.57
C GLY A 913 -4.39 1.54 -23.80
N ALA A 914 -5.42 0.80 -24.26
CA ALA A 914 -6.30 1.14 -25.39
C ALA A 914 -5.65 1.17 -26.80
N LEU A 915 -4.46 0.60 -26.98
CA LEU A 915 -3.87 0.45 -28.31
C LEU A 915 -4.47 -0.76 -29.04
N SER A 916 -4.89 -0.57 -30.30
CA SER A 916 -5.61 -1.60 -31.05
C SER A 916 -5.04 -1.88 -32.44
N SER A 917 -4.18 -1.02 -32.97
CA SER A 917 -3.67 -1.13 -34.35
C SER A 917 -2.14 -1.27 -34.43
N LEU A 918 -1.67 -1.95 -35.49
CA LEU A 918 -0.25 -2.10 -35.81
C LEU A 918 0.48 -0.75 -35.94
N GLY A 919 -0.18 0.26 -36.50
CA GLY A 919 0.40 1.59 -36.66
C GLY A 919 0.74 2.24 -35.31
N GLU A 920 -0.13 2.10 -34.32
CA GLU A 920 0.04 2.64 -32.97
C GLU A 920 1.17 1.91 -32.23
N ILE A 921 1.14 0.58 -32.22
CA ILE A 921 2.18 -0.23 -31.57
C ILE A 921 3.54 0.05 -32.19
N ARG A 922 3.61 0.16 -33.52
CA ARG A 922 4.85 0.50 -34.22
C ARG A 922 5.36 1.89 -33.88
N ALA A 923 4.46 2.86 -33.76
CA ALA A 923 4.82 4.22 -33.34
C ALA A 923 5.39 4.23 -31.91
N LEU A 924 4.71 3.57 -30.96
CA LEU A 924 5.18 3.44 -29.59
C LEU A 924 6.55 2.74 -29.49
N CYS A 925 6.69 1.61 -30.19
CA CYS A 925 7.89 0.79 -30.15
C CYS A 925 9.09 1.47 -30.81
N LEU A 926 8.95 1.97 -32.05
CA LEU A 926 10.06 2.56 -32.80
C LEU A 926 10.35 4.00 -32.39
N GLY A 927 9.31 4.80 -32.12
CA GLY A 927 9.44 6.21 -31.78
C GLY A 927 9.71 6.49 -30.31
N GLY A 928 9.20 5.63 -29.42
CA GLY A 928 9.25 5.84 -27.96
C GLY A 928 10.18 4.86 -27.25
N LEU A 929 9.67 3.66 -26.96
CA LEU A 929 10.35 2.64 -26.16
C LEU A 929 11.71 2.24 -26.75
N GLY A 930 11.79 2.16 -28.09
CA GLY A 930 12.98 1.75 -28.81
C GLY A 930 14.09 2.79 -28.93
N SER A 931 13.88 3.99 -28.38
CA SER A 931 14.86 5.08 -28.38
C SER A 931 16.04 4.86 -27.43
N GLY A 932 15.92 3.95 -26.47
CA GLY A 932 16.95 3.72 -25.44
C GLY A 932 17.04 4.81 -24.37
N ARG A 933 16.14 5.81 -24.36
CA ARG A 933 16.24 6.96 -23.44
C ARG A 933 15.53 6.78 -22.10
N LEU A 934 14.73 5.73 -21.95
CA LEU A 934 14.02 5.37 -20.71
C LEU A 934 14.87 4.42 -19.84
N SER A 935 16.11 4.83 -19.53
CA SER A 935 17.10 3.95 -18.89
C SER A 935 16.75 3.54 -17.45
N LEU A 936 15.84 4.24 -16.79
CA LEU A 936 15.38 3.94 -15.42
C LEU A 936 14.04 3.18 -15.38
N LEU A 937 13.41 2.94 -16.53
CA LEU A 937 12.14 2.23 -16.60
C LEU A 937 12.33 0.80 -16.11
N SER A 938 11.63 0.45 -15.02
CA SER A 938 11.70 -0.86 -14.38
C SER A 938 10.40 -1.65 -14.49
N HIS A 939 9.26 -0.98 -14.66
CA HIS A 939 7.95 -1.62 -14.86
C HIS A 939 7.33 -1.08 -16.14
N LEU A 940 6.97 -1.99 -17.05
CA LEU A 940 6.21 -1.70 -18.25
C LEU A 940 4.94 -2.54 -18.24
N ASP A 941 3.80 -1.86 -18.21
CA ASP A 941 2.49 -2.49 -18.26
C ASP A 941 1.82 -2.19 -19.60
N LEU A 942 1.49 -3.24 -20.33
CA LEU A 942 0.79 -3.19 -21.61
C LEU A 942 -0.54 -3.93 -21.53
N GLU A 943 -1.10 -4.06 -20.32
CA GLU A 943 -2.38 -4.74 -20.09
C GLU A 943 -3.51 -4.19 -21.00
N GLY A 944 -4.26 -5.09 -21.62
CA GLY A 944 -5.42 -4.72 -22.44
C GLY A 944 -5.09 -4.15 -23.83
N ILE A 945 -3.83 -4.21 -24.29
CA ILE A 945 -3.44 -3.83 -25.66
C ILE A 945 -3.65 -5.00 -26.62
N HIS A 946 -4.24 -4.77 -27.80
CA HIS A 946 -4.45 -5.81 -28.80
C HIS A 946 -3.15 -6.16 -29.54
N LEU A 947 -2.50 -7.28 -29.16
CA LEU A 947 -1.26 -7.80 -29.77
C LEU A 947 -1.51 -9.00 -30.71
N GLY A 948 -2.76 -9.33 -31.05
CA GLY A 948 -3.11 -10.56 -31.78
C GLY A 948 -2.45 -10.74 -33.15
N GLU A 949 -2.01 -9.66 -33.81
CA GLU A 949 -1.25 -9.75 -35.07
C GLU A 949 0.25 -10.00 -34.81
N ILE A 950 0.82 -11.06 -35.38
CA ILE A 950 2.26 -11.43 -35.26
C ILE A 950 3.22 -10.28 -35.60
N GLU A 951 2.89 -9.44 -36.57
CA GLU A 951 3.75 -8.31 -36.95
C GLU A 951 3.85 -7.27 -35.82
N THR A 952 2.81 -7.12 -34.99
CA THR A 952 2.84 -6.24 -33.80
C THR A 952 3.83 -6.77 -32.77
N ILE A 953 3.79 -8.09 -32.53
CA ILE A 953 4.66 -8.79 -31.58
C ILE A 953 6.10 -8.75 -32.06
N ARG A 954 6.35 -8.87 -33.37
CA ARG A 954 7.68 -8.75 -33.97
C ARG A 954 8.30 -7.38 -33.71
N VAL A 955 7.52 -6.32 -33.88
CA VAL A 955 7.99 -4.95 -33.62
C VAL A 955 8.21 -4.71 -32.12
N LEU A 956 7.35 -5.27 -31.28
CA LEU A 956 7.48 -5.21 -29.82
C LEU A 956 8.73 -5.97 -29.35
N SER A 957 8.98 -7.17 -29.86
CA SER A 957 10.11 -8.01 -29.47
C SER A 957 11.46 -7.43 -29.88
N GLU A 958 11.55 -6.77 -31.05
CA GLU A 958 12.71 -5.98 -31.47
C GLU A 958 12.98 -4.76 -30.54
N THR A 959 11.96 -4.33 -29.79
CA THR A 959 12.03 -3.18 -28.88
C THR A 959 12.34 -3.59 -27.45
N LEU A 960 11.80 -4.71 -26.99
CA LEU A 960 12.02 -5.31 -25.68
C LEU A 960 13.38 -6.00 -25.61
N VAL A 961 14.47 -5.23 -25.66
CA VAL A 961 15.85 -5.73 -25.53
C VAL A 961 16.63 -4.91 -24.51
N ALA A 962 17.63 -5.52 -23.86
CA ALA A 962 18.42 -4.87 -22.82
C ALA A 962 19.14 -3.59 -23.28
N GLU A 963 19.48 -3.50 -24.57
CA GLU A 963 20.10 -2.30 -25.15
C GLU A 963 19.16 -1.08 -25.06
N LYS A 964 17.86 -1.30 -25.29
CA LYS A 964 16.83 -0.26 -25.31
C LYS A 964 16.23 -0.03 -23.92
N LEU A 965 16.04 -1.09 -23.14
CA LEU A 965 15.40 -1.06 -21.83
C LEU A 965 16.28 -1.76 -20.76
N PRO A 966 17.42 -1.16 -20.38
CA PRO A 966 18.44 -1.83 -19.56
C PRO A 966 18.06 -2.05 -18.09
N SER A 967 17.01 -1.40 -17.60
CA SER A 967 16.55 -1.51 -16.20
C SER A 967 15.20 -2.22 -16.06
N LEU A 968 14.62 -2.72 -17.16
CA LEU A 968 13.29 -3.32 -17.15
C LEU A 968 13.30 -4.63 -16.37
N ARG A 969 12.51 -4.68 -15.30
CA ARG A 969 12.41 -5.80 -14.36
C ARG A 969 11.04 -6.46 -14.40
N TRP A 970 9.98 -5.70 -14.66
CA TRP A 970 8.62 -6.20 -14.70
C TRP A 970 8.00 -5.85 -16.04
N LEU A 971 7.47 -6.86 -16.71
CA LEU A 971 6.74 -6.73 -17.97
C LEU A 971 5.41 -7.44 -17.83
N SER A 972 4.31 -6.70 -18.05
CA SER A 972 2.97 -7.27 -18.16
C SER A 972 2.45 -7.17 -19.58
N LEU A 973 2.03 -8.33 -20.08
CA LEU A 973 1.29 -8.53 -21.34
C LEU A 973 -0.05 -9.20 -21.00
N GLU A 974 -0.63 -8.89 -19.84
CA GLU A 974 -1.91 -9.45 -19.41
C GLU A 974 -3.06 -8.98 -20.32
N ALA A 975 -3.99 -9.86 -20.68
CA ALA A 975 -5.14 -9.51 -21.52
C ALA A 975 -4.74 -8.81 -22.84
N THR A 976 -3.72 -9.32 -23.54
CA THR A 976 -3.21 -8.72 -24.79
C THR A 976 -3.55 -9.51 -26.06
N ASP A 977 -4.40 -10.53 -25.95
CA ASP A 977 -4.67 -11.50 -27.03
C ASP A 977 -3.40 -12.16 -27.57
N LEU A 978 -2.39 -12.35 -26.70
CA LEU A 978 -1.12 -12.96 -27.06
C LEU A 978 -1.30 -14.45 -27.38
N SER A 979 -0.94 -14.86 -28.60
CA SER A 979 -1.00 -16.26 -29.04
C SER A 979 0.30 -17.04 -28.79
N ASP A 980 0.26 -18.37 -28.93
CA ASP A 980 1.45 -19.23 -28.84
C ASP A 980 2.54 -18.84 -29.85
N GLU A 981 2.15 -18.50 -31.08
CA GLU A 981 3.06 -18.04 -32.13
C GLU A 981 3.68 -16.67 -31.75
N GLY A 982 2.93 -15.86 -31.03
CA GLY A 982 3.40 -14.63 -30.40
C GLY A 982 4.51 -14.87 -29.36
N VAL A 983 4.29 -15.80 -28.44
CA VAL A 983 5.30 -16.23 -27.46
C VAL A 983 6.54 -16.80 -28.16
N GLY A 984 6.35 -17.58 -29.24
CA GLY A 984 7.43 -18.06 -30.09
C GLY A 984 8.25 -16.90 -30.68
N THR A 985 7.58 -15.92 -31.29
CA THR A 985 8.22 -14.74 -31.87
C THR A 985 9.02 -13.93 -30.84
N LEU A 986 8.47 -13.75 -29.64
CA LEU A 986 9.14 -13.04 -28.54
C LEU A 986 10.39 -13.79 -28.07
N THR A 987 10.29 -15.10 -27.88
CA THR A 987 11.42 -15.93 -27.44
C THR A 987 12.50 -16.05 -28.50
N GLU A 988 12.15 -16.18 -29.79
CA GLU A 988 13.09 -16.16 -30.91
C GLU A 988 13.88 -14.85 -30.99
N ALA A 989 13.21 -13.71 -30.83
CA ALA A 989 13.87 -12.40 -30.79
C ALA A 989 14.88 -12.31 -29.63
N TRP A 990 14.54 -12.85 -28.46
CA TRP A 990 15.45 -12.90 -27.30
C TRP A 990 16.56 -13.95 -27.39
N LEU A 991 16.45 -14.92 -28.29
CA LEU A 991 17.59 -15.76 -28.70
C LEU A 991 18.56 -14.95 -29.54
N GLY A 992 18.06 -14.14 -30.48
CA GLY A 992 18.85 -13.27 -31.36
C GLY A 992 19.50 -12.09 -30.64
N HIS A 993 18.79 -11.47 -29.69
CA HIS A 993 19.20 -10.25 -28.98
C HIS A 993 19.16 -10.43 -27.46
N ALA A 994 19.97 -9.67 -26.72
CA ALA A 994 19.98 -9.78 -25.25
C ALA A 994 18.63 -9.29 -24.67
N PRO A 995 17.86 -10.14 -23.99
CA PRO A 995 16.60 -9.73 -23.38
C PRO A 995 16.86 -8.76 -22.21
N PRO A 996 15.88 -7.93 -21.83
CA PRO A 996 15.98 -7.07 -20.65
C PRO A 996 16.19 -7.90 -19.37
N PRO A 997 16.70 -7.31 -18.27
CA PRO A 997 16.93 -8.03 -17.00
C PRO A 997 15.62 -8.25 -16.23
N LEU A 998 14.66 -8.92 -16.87
CA LEU A 998 13.34 -9.22 -16.34
C LEU A 998 13.46 -10.11 -15.11
N GLN A 999 12.74 -9.71 -14.06
CA GLN A 999 12.47 -10.43 -12.83
C GLN A 999 11.06 -11.02 -12.85
N ASP A 1000 10.12 -10.32 -13.45
CA ASP A 1000 8.70 -10.67 -13.45
C ASP A 1000 8.13 -10.54 -14.88
N LEU A 1001 7.52 -11.61 -15.37
CA LEU A 1001 6.83 -11.65 -16.65
C LEU A 1001 5.39 -12.10 -16.43
N ASN A 1002 4.42 -11.21 -16.68
CA ASN A 1002 3.00 -11.49 -16.53
C ASN A 1002 2.36 -11.72 -17.92
N LEU A 1003 1.87 -12.93 -18.15
CA LEU A 1003 1.17 -13.36 -19.37
C LEU A 1003 -0.25 -13.86 -19.06
N ARG A 1004 -0.82 -13.48 -17.90
CA ARG A 1004 -2.17 -13.92 -17.51
C ARG A 1004 -3.24 -13.44 -18.48
N THR A 1005 -4.39 -14.10 -18.45
CA THR A 1005 -5.57 -13.64 -19.20
C THR A 1005 -5.31 -13.56 -20.72
N ASN A 1006 -4.47 -14.44 -21.27
CA ASN A 1006 -4.22 -14.62 -22.71
C ASN A 1006 -4.66 -16.03 -23.16
N GLU A 1007 -4.95 -16.21 -24.45
CA GLU A 1007 -5.35 -17.50 -25.05
C GLU A 1007 -4.15 -18.44 -25.29
N LEU A 1008 -3.29 -18.65 -24.29
CA LEU A 1008 -2.07 -19.45 -24.41
C LEU A 1008 -2.33 -20.95 -24.20
N THR A 1009 -1.71 -21.79 -25.04
CA THR A 1009 -1.78 -23.26 -24.95
C THR A 1009 -0.48 -23.87 -24.45
N THR A 1010 -0.45 -25.20 -24.28
CA THR A 1010 0.76 -25.95 -23.93
C THR A 1010 1.93 -25.73 -24.89
N ALA A 1011 1.65 -25.34 -26.14
CA ALA A 1011 2.69 -24.97 -27.10
C ALA A 1011 3.50 -23.75 -26.64
N ALA A 1012 2.86 -22.70 -26.09
CA ALA A 1012 3.56 -21.58 -25.47
C ALA A 1012 4.41 -22.03 -24.28
N GLY A 1013 3.90 -22.96 -23.45
CA GLY A 1013 4.65 -23.55 -22.34
C GLY A 1013 5.93 -24.26 -22.80
N LEU A 1014 5.88 -25.02 -23.89
CA LEU A 1014 7.04 -25.68 -24.47
C LEU A 1014 8.04 -24.70 -25.07
N LEU A 1015 7.56 -23.62 -25.70
CA LEU A 1015 8.42 -22.56 -26.24
C LEU A 1015 9.13 -21.81 -25.12
N LEU A 1016 8.41 -21.43 -24.06
CA LEU A 1016 8.98 -20.84 -22.85
C LEU A 1016 9.98 -21.79 -22.19
N ARG A 1017 9.67 -23.08 -22.07
CA ARG A 1017 10.60 -24.11 -21.56
C ARG A 1017 11.90 -24.14 -22.34
N ALA A 1018 11.80 -24.27 -23.67
CA ALA A 1018 12.95 -24.32 -24.55
C ALA A 1018 13.79 -23.05 -24.41
N PHE A 1019 13.14 -21.88 -24.35
CA PHE A 1019 13.83 -20.61 -24.20
C PHE A 1019 14.50 -20.45 -22.82
N LEU A 1020 13.80 -20.73 -21.72
CA LEU A 1020 14.34 -20.61 -20.37
C LEU A 1020 15.54 -21.55 -20.14
N SER A 1021 15.54 -22.72 -20.78
CA SER A 1021 16.67 -23.66 -20.74
C SER A 1021 17.98 -23.07 -21.30
N THR A 1022 17.89 -22.02 -22.15
CA THR A 1022 19.08 -21.34 -22.70
C THR A 1022 19.78 -20.43 -21.68
N GLY A 1023 19.15 -20.13 -20.53
CA GLY A 1023 19.72 -19.28 -19.48
C GLY A 1023 19.84 -17.80 -19.85
N ARG A 1024 19.13 -17.34 -20.90
CA ARG A 1024 19.19 -15.96 -21.41
C ARG A 1024 18.47 -14.93 -20.52
N LEU A 1025 17.59 -15.37 -19.64
CA LEU A 1025 16.91 -14.56 -18.62
C LEU A 1025 17.36 -14.96 -17.20
N PRO A 1026 18.62 -14.70 -16.81
CA PRO A 1026 19.18 -15.19 -15.54
C PRO A 1026 18.64 -14.47 -14.30
N SER A 1027 17.89 -13.38 -14.48
CA SER A 1027 17.26 -12.60 -13.41
C SER A 1027 15.77 -12.90 -13.27
N LEU A 1028 15.21 -13.80 -14.10
CA LEU A 1028 13.78 -14.08 -14.08
C LEU A 1028 13.43 -14.88 -12.84
N GLU A 1029 12.41 -14.40 -12.14
CA GLU A 1029 12.01 -14.87 -10.83
C GLU A 1029 10.52 -15.21 -10.80
N ARG A 1030 9.68 -14.61 -11.64
CA ARG A 1030 8.27 -14.96 -11.74
C ARG A 1030 7.82 -14.97 -13.19
N VAL A 1031 7.03 -15.97 -13.53
CA VAL A 1031 6.28 -16.06 -14.78
C VAL A 1031 4.84 -16.39 -14.40
N GLN A 1032 3.92 -15.48 -14.72
CA GLN A 1032 2.50 -15.69 -14.48
C GLN A 1032 1.83 -16.06 -15.82
N ILE A 1033 1.05 -17.13 -15.85
CA ILE A 1033 0.41 -17.68 -17.05
C ILE A 1033 -1.05 -17.98 -16.68
N GLY A 1034 -2.02 -17.50 -17.46
CA GLY A 1034 -3.43 -17.83 -17.25
C GLY A 1034 -3.86 -19.00 -18.15
N LEU A 1035 -4.73 -19.89 -17.67
CA LEU A 1035 -5.37 -20.93 -18.47
C LEU A 1035 -6.74 -20.47 -18.97
N ASP A 1036 -7.12 -20.94 -20.15
CA ASP A 1036 -8.33 -20.56 -20.90
C ASP A 1036 -9.64 -20.64 -20.08
N GLN A 1037 -10.46 -19.58 -20.15
CA GLN A 1037 -11.85 -19.53 -19.64
C GLN A 1037 -12.91 -19.75 -20.75
N SER A 1038 -12.51 -20.05 -21.98
CA SER A 1038 -13.45 -20.32 -23.07
C SER A 1038 -14.19 -21.63 -22.81
N GLY A 1039 -15.48 -21.52 -22.51
CA GLY A 1039 -16.40 -22.63 -22.22
C GLY A 1039 -16.68 -23.57 -23.40
N ASN A 1040 -15.70 -23.87 -24.24
CA ASN A 1040 -15.84 -24.88 -25.28
C ASN A 1040 -15.54 -26.26 -24.70
N HIS A 1041 -16.61 -27.03 -24.50
CA HIS A 1041 -16.59 -28.43 -24.10
C HIS A 1041 -15.86 -29.34 -25.11
N THR A 1042 -14.54 -29.30 -25.16
CA THR A 1042 -13.69 -30.40 -25.63
C THR A 1042 -12.30 -30.27 -24.98
N GLN A 1043 -12.10 -31.03 -23.91
CA GLN A 1043 -10.91 -31.11 -23.05
C GLN A 1043 -10.65 -29.86 -22.20
N ALA A 1044 -11.07 -29.92 -20.93
CA ALA A 1044 -10.59 -29.03 -19.90
C ALA A 1044 -9.05 -29.16 -19.79
N PHE A 1045 -8.31 -28.13 -20.20
CA PHE A 1045 -6.86 -28.09 -20.10
C PHE A 1045 -6.45 -27.87 -18.65
N GLN A 1046 -5.63 -28.78 -18.10
CA GLN A 1046 -5.23 -28.75 -16.69
C GLN A 1046 -3.88 -28.04 -16.53
N ARG A 1047 -3.62 -27.50 -15.33
CA ARG A 1047 -2.28 -27.11 -14.84
C ARG A 1047 -1.19 -28.18 -15.14
N ARG A 1048 -1.61 -29.46 -15.16
CA ARG A 1048 -0.79 -30.62 -15.54
C ARG A 1048 -0.31 -30.62 -17.00
N ASP A 1049 -0.95 -29.91 -17.91
CA ASP A 1049 -0.60 -29.92 -19.33
C ASP A 1049 0.54 -28.94 -19.65
N PHE A 1050 0.65 -27.82 -18.92
CA PHE A 1050 1.85 -26.97 -18.86
C PHE A 1050 2.97 -27.59 -18.00
N GLU A 1051 2.59 -28.42 -17.01
CA GLU A 1051 3.51 -29.17 -16.15
C GLU A 1051 3.90 -30.56 -16.72
N GLY A 1052 3.42 -30.92 -17.92
CA GLY A 1052 3.88 -32.08 -18.70
C GLY A 1052 2.82 -33.15 -19.02
N THR A 1053 2.48 -33.32 -20.30
CA THR A 1053 1.94 -34.58 -20.82
C THR A 1053 3.08 -35.51 -21.22
N GLY A 1054 3.13 -36.73 -20.67
CA GLY A 1054 4.00 -37.80 -21.19
C GLY A 1054 5.42 -37.89 -20.60
N GLY A 1055 5.54 -37.98 -19.27
CA GLY A 1055 6.80 -38.36 -18.62
C GLY A 1055 7.89 -37.28 -18.60
N GLN A 1056 7.53 -36.02 -18.83
CA GLN A 1056 8.44 -34.87 -18.71
C GLN A 1056 8.32 -34.19 -17.34
N ILE A 1057 9.43 -33.62 -16.87
CA ILE A 1057 9.52 -32.87 -15.61
C ILE A 1057 8.76 -31.53 -15.74
N PRO A 1058 7.92 -31.12 -14.77
CA PRO A 1058 7.24 -29.83 -14.72
C PRO A 1058 8.19 -28.64 -14.83
N LEU A 1059 7.76 -27.54 -15.46
CA LEU A 1059 8.52 -26.28 -15.52
C LEU A 1059 8.95 -25.78 -14.13
N SER A 1060 8.09 -25.93 -13.13
CA SER A 1060 8.34 -25.58 -11.74
C SER A 1060 9.37 -26.49 -11.04
N GLU A 1061 9.52 -27.73 -11.51
CA GLU A 1061 10.54 -28.68 -11.03
C GLU A 1061 11.87 -28.55 -11.80
N GLU A 1062 11.82 -28.22 -13.09
CA GLU A 1062 13.00 -28.02 -13.95
C GLU A 1062 13.69 -26.67 -13.69
N PHE A 1063 12.91 -25.63 -13.37
CA PHE A 1063 13.41 -24.30 -13.02
C PHE A 1063 12.95 -23.91 -11.61
N PRO A 1064 13.50 -24.53 -10.55
CA PRO A 1064 13.08 -24.26 -9.16
C PRO A 1064 13.36 -22.83 -8.70
N ASP A 1065 14.24 -22.11 -9.43
CA ASP A 1065 14.56 -20.70 -9.20
C ASP A 1065 13.56 -19.74 -9.88
N ILE A 1066 12.51 -20.24 -10.57
CA ILE A 1066 11.47 -19.42 -11.25
C ILE A 1066 10.05 -19.70 -10.72
N LEU A 1067 9.39 -18.60 -10.38
CA LEU A 1067 8.03 -18.37 -9.89
C LEU A 1067 6.91 -18.64 -10.89
N PHE A 1068 6.55 -19.89 -11.18
CA PHE A 1068 5.38 -20.13 -12.05
C PHE A 1068 4.07 -19.97 -11.29
N GLU A 1069 3.30 -18.95 -11.64
CA GLU A 1069 1.93 -18.72 -11.17
C GLU A 1069 0.97 -19.07 -12.29
N TYR A 1070 0.06 -20.01 -12.01
CA TYR A 1070 -0.98 -20.39 -12.93
C TYR A 1070 -2.30 -19.86 -12.36
N GLU A 1071 -2.99 -19.02 -13.14
CA GLU A 1071 -4.36 -18.58 -12.86
C GLU A 1071 -5.38 -19.45 -13.62
#